data_AF-A0A2G5V3I5-F1
#
_entry.id   AF-A0A2G5V3I5-F1
#
_cell.length_a   1.000
_cell.length_b   1.000
_cell.length_c   1.000
_cell.angle_alpha   90.00
_cell.angle_beta   90.00
_cell.angle_gamma   90.00
#
_symmetry.space_group_name_H-M   'P 1'
#
loop_
_entity.id
_entity.type
_entity.pdbx_description
1 polymer ?
#
loop_
_entity_poly.entity_id
_entity_poly.type
_entity_poly.pdbx_seq_one_letter_code
_entity_poly.pdbx_strand_id
1 'polypeptide(L)'
;MKKRYRISIPIESAYQCVVELKALGVSQFNDSRENGHINFEDDVRKCDENFEKTQSIAFLIQQKGFVVPDYEEDVTIPSQEEMSEIGSKLDLIHDELSQVQKKINDLFTDKQRLSDLRTILQTIPRYGLGQNGFTGKVKLDDQLESRRKSDFETFLRSMTRAQVLVNLLQVNYDPSDFPQETTERRVFVLFVSGKEQRGKVKKICAGFSSKCYAIPDNIEPKSEYLAKIIRQADQMTLIIKKAFEYQDKTMRFAAKYLMKWKKMNQKYSLILKILHRFSLDESTQCLNGQITVTYAQLANCQNYGTPLNATDCKCPAYVGGQLCQNVICKRYAVPDKDRCACAPGWYDKYCGLRGCRPPNEDQMDLEKRSLIVVFNTKTTMKSQLDTLKHNFNEMVSKVMRNSFGTRTPWIDNYIVYGFVKSGSNLHIQSEFVYDSDDVINYLNNLELYDGDVTQPVLTAVKNSQQIFPKMRSHAIVLVFTDSPASDATPWSHRFTDKNAEQDVLQISLLWRSKYSFFLSLPKGADFSSDGVDVYRRLALTNHGDTFFIQDSNDLSNILLSVIGSQYFPENVAVGYGLTRDETVTTYVDNDGDSVFFLLTVNPLTDSKLPAISDAKLVVEGPSYRLYTRPSKIGDTITITSISGSVYNYRMFIQSKNTILFNYNDDMVIDVGNGMAMIGINMSSTFQTYGFPQWLNSSYDVRSSDGKLLREKFYAFKRPQEECTFSYAFPDWRTTMDCPPGPVMQYHTFYYNGYNQQRVTPGYCIQSDLNAEHPNGVTWDNEERDTEKSQDAAIQCTSRNVDAINDPRLDEARQYIFILEQHSANEQIYETLAMEISQILFLTNVSTHTSFRKEFTLIAHDSKGYLF
;
A
#
# COMPACT_ATOMS: atom_id res chain seq x y z
N MET A 1 -10.24 -14.49 41.73
CA MET A 1 -11.31 -15.46 42.09
C MET A 1 -11.45 -16.49 40.97
N LYS A 2 -11.55 -17.79 41.26
CA LYS A 2 -11.85 -18.84 40.27
C LYS A 2 -13.35 -19.12 40.26
N LYS A 3 -14.05 -18.90 39.14
CA LYS A 3 -15.47 -19.25 38.99
C LYS A 3 -15.61 -20.38 37.95
N ARG A 4 -16.48 -21.35 38.26
CA ARG A 4 -16.83 -22.46 37.37
C ARG A 4 -18.15 -22.15 36.66
N TYR A 5 -18.19 -22.34 35.35
CA TYR A 5 -19.37 -22.14 34.52
C TYR A 5 -19.67 -23.42 33.75
N ARG A 6 -20.96 -23.73 33.54
CA ARG A 6 -21.41 -24.69 32.53
C ARG A 6 -21.71 -23.92 31.25
N ILE A 7 -21.28 -24.47 30.12
CA ILE A 7 -21.51 -23.91 28.78
C ILE A 7 -22.27 -24.93 27.94
N SER A 8 -23.18 -24.45 27.10
CA SER A 8 -23.94 -25.23 26.10
C SER A 8 -23.77 -24.51 24.78
N ILE A 9 -23.16 -25.17 23.78
CA ILE A 9 -22.80 -24.54 22.50
C ILE A 9 -23.38 -25.38 21.35
N PRO A 10 -24.03 -24.79 20.33
CA PRO A 10 -24.46 -25.52 19.14
C PRO A 10 -23.28 -26.22 18.44
N ILE A 11 -23.48 -27.45 17.97
CA ILE A 11 -22.41 -28.26 17.34
C ILE A 11 -21.70 -27.53 16.19
N GLU A 12 -22.43 -26.83 15.34
CA GLU A 12 -21.91 -26.14 14.14
C GLU A 12 -20.99 -24.96 14.50
N SER A 13 -21.21 -24.30 15.63
CA SER A 13 -20.43 -23.15 16.09
C SER A 13 -19.39 -23.52 17.15
N ALA A 14 -19.35 -24.79 17.58
CA ALA A 14 -18.56 -25.23 18.72
C ALA A 14 -17.06 -24.96 18.53
N TYR A 15 -16.54 -25.18 17.32
CA TYR A 15 -15.15 -24.88 16.99
C TYR A 15 -14.82 -23.41 17.24
N GLN A 16 -15.59 -22.51 16.62
CA GLN A 16 -15.39 -21.06 16.72
C GLN A 16 -15.55 -20.55 18.16
N CYS A 17 -16.54 -21.04 18.91
CA CYS A 17 -16.73 -20.65 20.30
C CYS A 17 -15.54 -21.06 21.19
N VAL A 18 -14.97 -22.26 21.01
CA VAL A 18 -13.81 -22.70 21.80
C VAL A 18 -12.56 -21.91 21.45
N VAL A 19 -12.40 -21.52 20.17
CA VAL A 19 -11.33 -20.61 19.71
C VAL A 19 -11.41 -19.28 20.46
N GLU A 20 -12.59 -18.67 20.51
CA GLU A 20 -12.83 -17.38 21.18
C GLU A 20 -12.64 -17.48 22.70
N LEU A 21 -13.16 -18.54 23.34
CA LEU A 21 -12.97 -18.77 24.77
C LEU A 21 -11.49 -18.92 25.13
N LYS A 22 -10.69 -19.52 24.24
CA LYS A 22 -9.25 -19.64 24.45
C LYS A 22 -8.53 -18.30 24.30
N ALA A 23 -8.96 -17.46 23.36
CA ALA A 23 -8.46 -16.09 23.21
C ALA A 23 -8.78 -15.23 24.44
N LEU A 24 -9.91 -15.48 25.11
CA LEU A 24 -10.32 -14.82 26.35
C LEU A 24 -9.57 -15.30 27.62
N GLY A 25 -8.61 -16.22 27.48
CA GLY A 25 -7.76 -16.66 28.60
C GLY A 25 -8.44 -17.60 29.60
N VAL A 26 -9.46 -18.34 29.18
CA VAL A 26 -10.08 -19.39 30.02
C VAL A 26 -9.03 -20.41 30.42
N SER A 27 -8.80 -20.57 31.73
CA SER A 27 -7.64 -21.28 32.26
C SER A 27 -7.81 -22.79 32.37
N GLN A 28 -9.04 -23.31 32.37
CA GLN A 28 -9.28 -24.76 32.45
C GLN A 28 -10.60 -25.18 31.79
N PHE A 29 -10.53 -26.17 30.90
CA PHE A 29 -11.67 -26.93 30.37
C PHE A 29 -11.75 -28.24 31.14
N ASN A 30 -12.84 -28.44 31.88
CA ASN A 30 -13.07 -29.62 32.70
C ASN A 30 -13.84 -30.67 31.89
N ASP A 31 -13.52 -31.92 32.18
CA ASP A 31 -14.12 -33.07 31.54
C ASP A 31 -15.56 -33.29 32.03
N SER A 32 -16.51 -33.40 31.11
CA SER A 32 -17.92 -33.70 31.41
C SER A 32 -18.26 -35.09 30.85
N ARG A 33 -17.75 -36.16 31.49
CA ARG A 33 -17.96 -37.56 31.05
C ARG A 33 -19.28 -38.16 31.57
N GLU A 34 -20.41 -37.61 31.17
CA GLU A 34 -21.71 -38.25 31.41
C GLU A 34 -22.50 -38.32 30.10
N ASN A 35 -22.36 -39.47 29.41
CA ASN A 35 -23.14 -40.03 28.28
C ASN A 35 -23.32 -39.17 27.01
N GLY A 36 -23.06 -39.79 25.85
CA GLY A 36 -23.24 -39.19 24.51
C GLY A 36 -22.03 -38.35 24.09
N HIS A 37 -21.18 -38.88 23.22
CA HIS A 37 -19.95 -38.21 22.76
C HIS A 37 -19.98 -38.00 21.25
N ILE A 38 -19.57 -36.82 20.79
CA ILE A 38 -19.16 -36.64 19.39
C ILE A 38 -17.72 -37.11 19.27
N ASN A 39 -17.50 -38.04 18.35
CA ASN A 39 -16.18 -38.61 18.16
C ASN A 39 -15.32 -37.75 17.22
N PHE A 40 -14.52 -36.85 17.80
CA PHE A 40 -13.44 -36.14 17.09
C PHE A 40 -12.12 -36.95 16.99
N GLU A 41 -12.09 -38.24 17.35
CA GLU A 41 -10.87 -39.07 17.31
C GLU A 41 -10.27 -39.16 15.91
N ASP A 42 -11.09 -39.29 14.87
CA ASP A 42 -10.60 -39.38 13.49
C ASP A 42 -9.88 -38.09 13.06
N ASP A 43 -10.39 -36.93 13.47
CA ASP A 43 -9.77 -35.64 13.14
C ASP A 43 -8.53 -35.37 14.00
N VAL A 44 -8.53 -35.81 15.26
CA VAL A 44 -7.33 -35.79 16.10
C VAL A 44 -6.25 -36.72 15.51
N ARG A 45 -6.62 -37.91 15.03
CA ARG A 45 -5.71 -38.84 14.36
C ARG A 45 -5.09 -38.22 13.12
N LYS A 46 -5.89 -37.56 12.27
CA LYS A 46 -5.37 -36.81 11.10
C LYS A 46 -4.38 -35.72 11.50
N CYS A 47 -4.63 -35.01 12.61
CA CYS A 47 -3.67 -34.03 13.12
C CYS A 47 -2.36 -34.68 13.59
N ASP A 48 -2.43 -35.83 14.25
CA ASP A 48 -1.25 -36.55 14.69
C ASP A 48 -0.45 -37.08 13.47
N GLU A 49 -1.12 -37.60 12.44
CA GLU A 49 -0.50 -37.97 11.14
C GLU A 49 0.18 -36.77 10.46
N ASN A 50 -0.47 -35.61 10.41
CA ASN A 50 0.11 -34.39 9.86
C ASN A 50 1.33 -33.94 10.68
N PHE A 51 1.29 -34.10 12.00
CA PHE A 51 2.41 -33.79 12.86
C PHE A 51 3.60 -34.72 12.57
N GLU A 52 3.39 -36.02 12.43
CA GLU A 52 4.42 -36.99 12.04
C GLU A 52 5.03 -36.64 10.67
N LYS A 53 4.21 -36.27 9.68
CA LYS A 53 4.69 -35.79 8.37
C LYS A 53 5.57 -34.56 8.51
N THR A 54 5.21 -33.58 9.34
CA THR A 54 6.08 -32.41 9.57
C THR A 54 7.43 -32.78 10.19
N GLN A 55 7.46 -33.77 11.09
CA GLN A 55 8.71 -34.24 11.70
C GLN A 55 9.58 -35.01 10.69
N SER A 56 8.97 -35.88 9.89
CA SER A 56 9.64 -36.63 8.82
C SER A 56 10.28 -35.68 7.80
N ILE A 57 9.53 -34.69 7.31
CA ILE A 57 10.02 -33.68 6.36
C ILE A 57 11.15 -32.84 7.00
N ALA A 58 10.99 -32.40 8.26
CA ALA A 58 12.02 -31.63 8.95
C ALA A 58 13.34 -32.41 9.09
N PHE A 59 13.26 -33.71 9.38
CA PHE A 59 14.42 -34.59 9.48
C PHE A 59 15.15 -34.70 8.13
N LEU A 60 14.43 -34.88 7.03
CA LEU A 60 15.01 -34.95 5.68
C LEU A 60 15.72 -33.64 5.29
N ILE A 61 15.12 -32.49 5.63
CA ILE A 61 15.70 -31.16 5.39
C ILE A 61 17.01 -30.98 6.18
N GLN A 62 17.01 -31.39 7.46
CA GLN A 62 18.18 -31.29 8.33
C GLN A 62 19.33 -32.21 7.88
N GLN A 63 19.04 -33.42 7.41
CA GLN A 63 20.05 -34.34 6.87
C GLN A 63 20.82 -33.74 5.67
N LYS A 64 20.19 -32.85 4.90
CA LYS A 64 20.79 -32.14 3.76
C LYS A 64 21.49 -30.83 4.14
N GLY A 65 21.50 -30.46 5.42
CA GLY A 65 22.15 -29.24 5.92
C GLY A 65 21.33 -27.96 5.72
N PHE A 66 20.05 -28.05 5.38
CA PHE A 66 19.16 -26.90 5.33
C PHE A 66 18.62 -26.56 6.73
N VAL A 67 18.53 -25.27 7.04
CA VAL A 67 17.98 -24.78 8.30
C VAL A 67 16.48 -24.60 8.14
N VAL A 68 15.70 -25.17 9.07
CA VAL A 68 14.28 -24.84 9.22
C VAL A 68 14.21 -23.62 10.15
N PRO A 69 13.86 -22.41 9.65
CA PRO A 69 13.77 -21.21 10.48
C PRO A 69 12.71 -21.40 11.57
N ASP A 70 13.00 -20.94 12.79
CA ASP A 70 11.96 -20.85 13.81
C ASP A 70 10.95 -19.77 13.42
N TYR A 71 9.71 -19.95 13.86
CA TYR A 71 8.61 -19.02 13.59
C TYR A 71 8.26 -18.28 14.89
N GLU A 72 8.92 -17.17 15.18
CA GLU A 72 8.79 -16.48 16.48
C GLU A 72 7.43 -15.78 16.69
N GLU A 73 6.71 -15.46 15.61
CA GLU A 73 5.38 -14.85 15.68
C GLU A 73 4.30 -15.81 16.22
N ASP A 74 3.35 -15.27 16.97
CA ASP A 74 2.21 -16.06 17.46
C ASP A 74 1.25 -16.38 16.30
N VAL A 75 1.14 -17.66 15.94
CA VAL A 75 0.29 -18.08 14.80
C VAL A 75 -1.19 -18.09 15.22
N THR A 76 -2.09 -17.55 14.41
CA THR A 76 -3.53 -17.64 14.66
C THR A 76 -4.02 -19.09 14.70
N ILE A 77 -5.10 -19.35 15.44
CA ILE A 77 -5.75 -20.67 15.41
C ILE A 77 -6.41 -20.81 14.02
N PRO A 78 -6.09 -21.87 13.25
CA PRO A 78 -6.54 -21.99 11.85
C PRO A 78 -8.02 -22.35 11.74
N SER A 79 -8.66 -21.97 10.63
CA SER A 79 -9.99 -22.48 10.30
C SER A 79 -9.95 -23.96 9.91
N GLN A 80 -11.11 -24.62 9.89
CA GLN A 80 -11.22 -26.02 9.43
C GLN A 80 -10.80 -26.17 7.95
N GLU A 81 -11.13 -25.18 7.11
CA GLU A 81 -10.76 -25.15 5.69
C GLU A 81 -9.25 -25.00 5.50
N GLU A 82 -8.63 -24.06 6.23
CA GLU A 82 -7.17 -23.86 6.20
C GLU A 82 -6.43 -25.13 6.62
N MET A 83 -6.93 -25.85 7.63
CA MET A 83 -6.31 -27.11 8.06
C MET A 83 -6.43 -28.22 7.04
N SER A 84 -7.53 -28.29 6.30
CA SER A 84 -7.69 -29.24 5.20
C SER A 84 -6.67 -28.94 4.09
N GLU A 85 -6.47 -27.67 3.74
CA GLU A 85 -5.49 -27.26 2.74
C GLU A 85 -4.05 -27.57 3.18
N ILE A 86 -3.72 -27.31 4.45
CA ILE A 86 -2.41 -27.65 5.03
C ILE A 86 -2.16 -29.16 4.97
N GLY A 87 -3.16 -29.98 5.32
CA GLY A 87 -3.07 -31.44 5.24
C GLY A 87 -2.70 -31.91 3.83
N SER A 88 -3.45 -31.46 2.82
CA SER A 88 -3.20 -31.81 1.41
C SER A 88 -1.81 -31.38 0.92
N LYS A 89 -1.33 -30.21 1.36
CA LYS A 89 0.02 -29.72 1.02
C LYS A 89 1.11 -30.58 1.67
N LEU A 90 0.93 -31.00 2.92
CA LEU A 90 1.87 -31.87 3.61
C LEU A 90 1.96 -33.24 2.95
N ASP A 91 0.83 -33.81 2.51
CA ASP A 91 0.77 -35.07 1.78
C ASP A 91 1.54 -34.98 0.47
N LEU A 92 1.25 -33.96 -0.33
CA LEU A 92 1.92 -33.72 -1.61
C LEU A 92 3.45 -33.64 -1.44
N ILE A 93 3.92 -32.81 -0.50
CA ILE A 93 5.35 -32.62 -0.25
C ILE A 93 6.02 -33.92 0.24
N HIS A 94 5.37 -34.63 1.16
CA HIS A 94 5.90 -35.88 1.71
C HIS A 94 6.06 -36.95 0.62
N ASP A 95 5.06 -37.08 -0.25
CA ASP A 95 5.06 -38.05 -1.34
C ASP A 95 6.05 -37.69 -2.44
N GLU A 96 6.14 -36.41 -2.83
CA GLU A 96 7.13 -35.93 -3.79
C GLU A 96 8.55 -36.22 -3.33
N LEU A 97 8.89 -35.87 -2.08
CA LEU A 97 10.23 -36.10 -1.54
C LEU A 97 10.57 -37.60 -1.47
N SER A 98 9.60 -38.43 -1.07
CA SER A 98 9.77 -39.89 -1.02
C SER A 98 10.00 -40.50 -2.40
N GLN A 99 9.22 -40.09 -3.40
CA GLN A 99 9.34 -40.57 -4.78
C GLN A 99 10.65 -40.13 -5.44
N VAL A 100 11.05 -38.87 -5.23
CA VAL A 100 12.31 -38.33 -5.78
C VAL A 100 13.50 -39.05 -5.17
N GLN A 101 13.50 -39.28 -3.85
CA GLN A 101 14.58 -40.00 -3.18
C GLN A 101 14.74 -41.42 -3.73
N LYS A 102 13.64 -42.13 -3.97
CA LYS A 102 13.67 -43.46 -4.59
C LYS A 102 14.27 -43.41 -6.01
N LYS A 103 13.81 -42.48 -6.84
CA LYS A 103 14.34 -42.30 -8.21
C LYS A 103 15.84 -41.97 -8.22
N ILE A 104 16.31 -41.13 -7.29
CA ILE A 104 17.73 -40.79 -7.15
C ILE A 104 18.54 -42.06 -6.86
N ASN A 105 18.10 -42.90 -5.93
CA ASN A 105 18.80 -44.15 -5.58
C ASN A 105 18.86 -45.14 -6.78
N ASP A 106 17.77 -45.27 -7.54
CA ASP A 106 17.72 -46.10 -8.74
C ASP A 106 18.70 -45.58 -9.81
N LEU A 107 18.72 -44.25 -10.04
CA LEU A 107 19.63 -43.60 -10.99
C LEU A 107 21.10 -43.77 -10.62
N PHE A 108 21.44 -43.71 -9.33
CA PHE A 108 22.80 -43.98 -8.86
C PHE A 108 23.23 -45.43 -9.14
N THR A 109 22.33 -46.39 -8.91
CA THR A 109 22.58 -47.81 -9.17
C THR A 109 22.88 -48.03 -10.66
N ASP A 110 22.10 -47.41 -11.54
CA ASP A 110 22.34 -47.47 -12.98
C ASP A 110 23.63 -46.73 -13.38
N LYS A 111 23.94 -45.57 -12.77
CA LYS A 111 25.16 -44.79 -13.07
C LYS A 111 26.40 -45.58 -12.70
N GLN A 112 26.37 -46.26 -11.55
CA GLN A 112 27.42 -47.18 -11.13
C GLN A 112 27.66 -48.25 -12.19
N ARG A 113 26.60 -48.88 -12.71
CA ARG A 113 26.71 -49.90 -13.76
C ARG A 113 27.35 -49.36 -15.04
N LEU A 114 27.04 -48.14 -15.46
CA LEU A 114 27.65 -47.55 -16.66
C LEU A 114 29.11 -47.14 -16.45
N SER A 115 29.44 -46.57 -15.29
CA SER A 115 30.83 -46.22 -14.92
C SER A 115 31.71 -47.47 -14.87
N ASP A 116 31.16 -48.56 -14.30
CA ASP A 116 31.80 -49.86 -14.31
C ASP A 116 32.08 -50.37 -15.72
N LEU A 117 31.10 -50.30 -16.63
CA LEU A 117 31.26 -50.73 -18.02
C LEU A 117 32.27 -49.87 -18.80
N ARG A 118 32.23 -48.54 -18.62
CA ARG A 118 33.17 -47.58 -19.23
C ARG A 118 34.60 -47.96 -18.89
N THR A 119 34.87 -48.12 -17.59
CA THR A 119 36.17 -48.51 -17.07
C THR A 119 36.65 -49.82 -17.70
N ILE A 120 35.84 -50.88 -17.64
CA ILE A 120 36.21 -52.19 -18.21
C ILE A 120 36.61 -52.07 -19.69
N LEU A 121 35.83 -51.32 -20.47
CA LEU A 121 36.11 -51.12 -21.89
C LEU A 121 37.39 -50.30 -22.13
N GLN A 122 37.70 -49.32 -21.28
CA GLN A 122 38.94 -48.53 -21.40
C GLN A 122 40.19 -49.32 -21.04
N THR A 123 40.14 -50.19 -20.01
CA THR A 123 41.34 -50.87 -19.50
C THR A 123 41.75 -52.11 -20.30
N ILE A 124 40.84 -52.76 -21.05
CA ILE A 124 41.19 -53.95 -21.86
C ILE A 124 42.00 -53.53 -23.11
N PRO A 125 43.30 -53.89 -23.28
CA PRO A 125 44.07 -53.55 -24.47
C PRO A 125 43.52 -54.26 -25.72
N ARG A 126 43.90 -53.78 -26.93
CA ARG A 126 43.58 -54.42 -28.23
C ARG A 126 44.17 -55.84 -28.30
N TYR A 127 43.56 -56.82 -27.64
CA TYR A 127 43.77 -58.24 -27.92
C TYR A 127 42.80 -58.66 -29.01
N GLY A 128 43.35 -59.20 -30.10
CA GLY A 128 42.63 -59.51 -31.33
C GLY A 128 41.40 -60.37 -31.08
N LEU A 129 40.24 -59.86 -31.50
CA LEU A 129 39.05 -60.67 -31.81
C LEU A 129 39.28 -61.39 -33.16
N GLY A 130 40.41 -62.08 -33.29
CA GLY A 130 40.85 -62.71 -34.52
C GLY A 130 41.57 -64.01 -34.19
N GLN A 131 40.90 -65.11 -34.53
CA GLN A 131 41.44 -66.46 -34.60
C GLN A 131 41.80 -67.11 -33.26
N ASN A 132 40.76 -67.48 -32.51
CA ASN A 132 40.57 -68.79 -31.85
C ASN A 132 39.58 -68.62 -30.69
N GLY A 133 38.30 -68.83 -30.95
CA GLY A 133 37.34 -69.49 -30.03
C GLY A 133 37.18 -69.04 -28.57
N PHE A 134 37.68 -67.89 -28.11
CA PHE A 134 37.56 -67.45 -26.71
C PHE A 134 36.65 -66.22 -26.57
N THR A 135 35.35 -66.45 -26.40
CA THR A 135 34.33 -65.42 -26.16
C THR A 135 33.75 -65.52 -24.75
N GLY A 136 34.34 -64.80 -23.81
CA GLY A 136 33.66 -64.40 -22.58
C GLY A 136 34.37 -63.22 -21.95
N LYS A 137 33.61 -62.37 -21.26
CA LYS A 137 34.15 -61.31 -20.39
C LYS A 137 33.25 -61.26 -19.16
N VAL A 138 33.86 -61.32 -17.99
CA VAL A 138 33.19 -61.24 -16.67
C VAL A 138 34.07 -60.39 -15.78
N LYS A 139 33.53 -59.26 -15.28
CA LYS A 139 34.07 -58.48 -14.14
C LYS A 139 33.64 -59.15 -12.84
N LEU A 140 34.49 -59.21 -11.83
CA LEU A 140 34.08 -59.34 -10.43
C LEU A 140 34.20 -57.98 -9.76
N ASP A 141 33.20 -57.60 -8.97
CA ASP A 141 33.21 -56.40 -8.13
C ASP A 141 32.86 -56.82 -6.73
N ASP A 142 33.82 -57.08 -5.84
CA ASP A 142 33.41 -57.01 -4.44
C ASP A 142 34.50 -56.68 -3.45
N GLN A 143 34.02 -56.23 -2.30
CA GLN A 143 34.68 -56.12 -1.02
C GLN A 143 35.33 -57.44 -0.56
N LEU A 144 36.28 -57.97 -1.33
CA LEU A 144 37.15 -59.05 -0.89
C LEU A 144 38.29 -58.45 -0.06
N GLU A 145 38.19 -58.58 1.26
CA GLU A 145 39.35 -58.50 2.13
C GLU A 145 40.50 -59.35 1.54
N SER A 146 41.73 -58.83 1.61
CA SER A 146 42.97 -59.40 1.05
C SER A 146 43.14 -60.93 1.23
N ARG A 147 42.49 -61.53 2.24
CA ARG A 147 42.52 -62.97 2.52
C ARG A 147 41.74 -63.87 1.56
N ARG A 148 40.68 -63.43 0.88
CA ARG A 148 39.86 -64.29 -0.03
C ARG A 148 40.32 -64.29 -1.49
N LYS A 149 41.39 -63.53 -1.80
CA LYS A 149 41.89 -63.26 -3.14
C LYS A 149 42.49 -64.49 -3.84
N SER A 150 43.26 -65.29 -3.10
CA SER A 150 43.81 -66.56 -3.59
C SER A 150 42.71 -67.59 -3.80
N ASP A 151 41.77 -67.67 -2.85
CA ASP A 151 40.68 -68.65 -2.86
C ASP A 151 39.76 -68.47 -4.07
N PHE A 152 39.46 -67.22 -4.44
CA PHE A 152 38.61 -66.93 -5.59
C PHE A 152 39.23 -67.37 -6.92
N GLU A 153 40.53 -67.09 -7.14
CA GLU A 153 41.25 -67.52 -8.35
C GLU A 153 41.39 -69.05 -8.40
N THR A 154 41.71 -69.67 -7.26
CA THR A 154 41.78 -71.13 -7.12
C THR A 154 40.42 -71.79 -7.36
N PHE A 155 39.33 -71.20 -6.88
CA PHE A 155 37.96 -71.71 -7.07
C PHE A 155 37.51 -71.58 -8.53
N LEU A 156 37.82 -70.48 -9.20
CA LEU A 156 37.57 -70.32 -10.64
C LEU A 156 38.35 -71.34 -11.47
N ARG A 157 39.66 -71.53 -11.21
CA ARG A 157 40.51 -72.48 -11.95
C ARG A 157 40.08 -73.93 -11.73
N SER A 158 39.68 -74.30 -10.51
CA SER A 158 39.24 -75.66 -10.17
C SER A 158 37.88 -76.03 -10.75
N MET A 159 36.91 -75.11 -10.75
CA MET A 159 35.53 -75.40 -11.18
C MET A 159 35.31 -75.29 -12.70
N THR A 160 36.11 -74.52 -13.42
CA THR A 160 35.86 -74.24 -14.86
C THR A 160 36.72 -75.03 -15.84
N ARG A 161 37.83 -75.66 -15.41
CA ARG A 161 38.82 -76.41 -16.24
C ARG A 161 39.35 -75.68 -17.49
N ALA A 162 39.03 -74.40 -17.68
CA ALA A 162 39.39 -73.60 -18.85
C ALA A 162 40.79 -72.97 -18.69
N GLN A 163 41.43 -72.61 -19.81
CA GLN A 163 42.56 -71.65 -19.78
C GLN A 163 42.02 -70.29 -19.36
N VAL A 164 41.97 -70.03 -18.06
CA VAL A 164 41.57 -68.74 -17.51
C VAL A 164 42.78 -67.81 -17.56
N LEU A 165 42.80 -66.89 -18.52
CA LEU A 165 43.79 -65.83 -18.57
C LEU A 165 43.31 -64.68 -17.67
N VAL A 166 43.77 -64.69 -16.42
CA VAL A 166 43.44 -63.66 -15.42
C VAL A 166 44.39 -62.49 -15.57
N ASN A 167 43.94 -61.39 -16.16
CA ASN A 167 44.63 -60.11 -16.03
C ASN A 167 43.98 -59.31 -14.91
N LEU A 168 44.73 -59.12 -13.81
CA LEU A 168 44.37 -58.21 -12.72
C LEU A 168 44.73 -56.78 -13.16
N LEU A 169 43.72 -55.98 -13.48
CA LEU A 169 43.92 -54.57 -13.77
C LEU A 169 43.51 -53.75 -12.55
N GLN A 170 44.45 -52.95 -12.03
CA GLN A 170 44.15 -51.95 -11.02
C GLN A 170 43.40 -50.83 -11.70
N VAL A 171 42.22 -50.50 -11.17
CA VAL A 171 41.40 -49.42 -11.68
C VAL A 171 41.40 -48.29 -10.67
N ASN A 172 41.77 -47.09 -11.13
CA ASN A 172 41.53 -45.86 -10.39
C ASN A 172 40.19 -45.30 -10.86
N TYR A 173 39.17 -45.35 -10.00
CA TYR A 173 37.94 -44.59 -10.23
C TYR A 173 38.19 -43.13 -9.91
N ASP A 174 37.47 -42.24 -10.59
CA ASP A 174 37.41 -40.83 -10.18
C ASP A 174 36.67 -40.74 -8.83
N PRO A 175 37.31 -40.23 -7.77
CA PRO A 175 36.67 -40.08 -6.45
C PRO A 175 35.40 -39.24 -6.49
N SER A 176 35.25 -38.37 -7.50
CA SER A 176 34.07 -37.52 -7.67
C SER A 176 32.81 -38.29 -8.10
N ASP A 177 32.94 -39.47 -8.69
CA ASP A 177 31.80 -40.29 -9.09
C ASP A 177 31.22 -41.10 -7.91
N PHE A 178 32.04 -41.48 -6.93
CA PHE A 178 31.64 -42.29 -5.76
C PHE A 178 32.37 -41.86 -4.47
N PRO A 179 31.96 -40.74 -3.84
CA PRO A 179 32.73 -40.07 -2.77
C PRO A 179 32.87 -40.86 -1.45
N GLN A 180 32.07 -41.92 -1.27
CA GLN A 180 32.00 -42.68 -0.01
C GLN A 180 32.74 -44.03 -0.04
N GLU A 181 33.37 -44.41 -1.16
CA GLU A 181 34.02 -45.71 -1.30
C GLU A 181 35.55 -45.57 -1.38
N THR A 182 36.26 -45.94 -0.32
CA THR A 182 37.74 -45.85 -0.20
C THR A 182 38.48 -47.14 -0.54
N THR A 183 37.80 -48.15 -1.08
CA THR A 183 38.39 -49.47 -1.33
C THR A 183 39.00 -49.58 -2.73
N GLU A 184 40.24 -50.09 -2.82
CA GLU A 184 40.85 -50.47 -4.10
C GLU A 184 39.98 -51.48 -4.85
N ARG A 185 39.54 -51.14 -6.06
CA ARG A 185 38.76 -52.03 -6.93
C ARG A 185 39.66 -52.68 -7.99
N ARG A 186 39.50 -53.99 -8.19
CA ARG A 186 40.22 -54.76 -9.24
C ARG A 186 39.23 -55.40 -10.19
N VAL A 187 39.53 -55.31 -11.48
CA VAL A 187 38.70 -55.92 -12.52
C VAL A 187 39.36 -57.22 -12.98
N PHE A 188 38.56 -58.29 -13.00
CA PHE A 188 38.89 -59.55 -13.63
C PHE A 188 38.28 -59.58 -15.04
N VAL A 189 38.91 -60.26 -15.99
CA VAL A 189 38.34 -60.51 -17.31
C VAL A 189 38.42 -62.01 -17.57
N LEU A 190 37.27 -62.69 -17.58
CA LEU A 190 37.20 -64.13 -17.80
C LEU A 190 36.69 -64.47 -19.20
N PHE A 191 37.49 -65.22 -19.97
CA PHE A 191 37.07 -65.79 -21.24
C PHE A 191 36.43 -67.16 -21.04
N VAL A 192 35.14 -67.27 -21.38
CA VAL A 192 34.31 -68.45 -21.06
C VAL A 192 33.45 -68.84 -22.26
N SER A 193 33.78 -69.97 -22.88
CA SER A 193 33.00 -70.53 -23.99
C SER A 193 31.86 -71.42 -23.48
N GLY A 194 30.64 -71.25 -24.03
CA GLY A 194 29.46 -72.05 -23.71
C GLY A 194 28.50 -71.44 -22.67
N LYS A 195 27.17 -71.58 -22.90
CA LYS A 195 26.10 -71.01 -22.04
C LYS A 195 26.10 -71.58 -20.61
N GLU A 196 26.38 -72.87 -20.45
CA GLU A 196 26.37 -73.54 -19.13
C GLU A 196 27.48 -73.01 -18.20
N GLN A 197 28.68 -72.79 -18.76
CA GLN A 197 29.82 -72.23 -18.03
C GLN A 197 29.58 -70.76 -17.65
N ARG A 198 28.93 -69.97 -18.52
CA ARG A 198 28.50 -68.60 -18.19
C ARG A 198 27.53 -68.57 -17.00
N GLY A 199 26.62 -69.54 -16.91
CA GLY A 199 25.70 -69.68 -15.76
C GLY A 199 26.41 -70.01 -14.46
N LYS A 200 27.40 -70.92 -14.49
CA LYS A 200 28.25 -71.27 -13.34
C LYS A 200 29.03 -70.05 -12.84
N VAL A 201 29.65 -69.30 -13.74
CA VAL A 201 30.42 -68.10 -13.38
C VAL A 201 29.53 -67.02 -12.77
N LYS A 202 28.33 -66.76 -13.30
CA LYS A 202 27.39 -65.80 -12.68
C LYS A 202 27.00 -66.17 -11.25
N LYS A 203 26.80 -67.46 -10.96
CA LYS A 203 26.49 -67.93 -9.60
C LYS A 203 27.69 -67.79 -8.66
N ILE A 204 28.89 -68.09 -9.16
CA ILE A 204 30.14 -67.87 -8.42
C ILE A 204 30.29 -66.38 -8.10
N CYS A 205 30.08 -65.48 -9.06
CA CYS A 205 30.09 -64.05 -8.81
C CYS A 205 29.16 -63.65 -7.67
N ALA A 206 27.88 -64.05 -7.74
CA ALA A 206 26.90 -63.73 -6.71
C ALA A 206 27.28 -64.29 -5.32
N GLY A 207 27.90 -65.48 -5.26
CA GLY A 207 28.35 -66.10 -4.00
C GLY A 207 29.55 -65.40 -3.35
N PHE A 208 30.37 -64.71 -4.14
CA PHE A 208 31.44 -63.83 -3.66
C PHE A 208 31.01 -62.36 -3.65
N SER A 209 29.69 -62.12 -3.58
CA SER A 209 29.04 -60.79 -3.59
C SER A 209 29.51 -59.87 -4.73
N SER A 210 29.96 -60.48 -5.83
CA SER A 210 30.60 -59.82 -6.94
C SER A 210 29.68 -59.45 -8.11
N LYS A 211 29.78 -58.21 -8.63
CA LYS A 211 28.97 -57.78 -9.81
C LYS A 211 29.59 -58.20 -11.14
N CYS A 212 28.80 -58.92 -11.95
CA CYS A 212 29.21 -59.51 -13.22
C CYS A 212 28.43 -58.97 -14.43
N TYR A 213 29.13 -58.26 -15.32
CA TYR A 213 28.54 -57.67 -16.54
C TYR A 213 28.89 -58.48 -17.79
N ALA A 214 27.90 -58.69 -18.67
CA ALA A 214 28.11 -59.31 -19.97
C ALA A 214 28.41 -58.24 -21.04
N ILE A 215 29.45 -58.46 -21.83
CA ILE A 215 29.77 -57.62 -22.99
C ILE A 215 29.26 -58.35 -24.25
N PRO A 216 28.50 -57.71 -25.14
CA PRO A 216 27.99 -58.33 -26.38
C PRO A 216 29.11 -58.91 -27.25
N ASP A 217 28.84 -60.05 -27.90
CA ASP A 217 29.81 -60.78 -28.73
C ASP A 217 30.07 -60.10 -30.11
N ASN A 218 29.13 -59.27 -30.59
CA ASN A 218 29.26 -58.44 -31.80
C ASN A 218 29.43 -56.97 -31.40
N ILE A 219 30.66 -56.45 -31.48
CA ILE A 219 30.99 -55.05 -31.17
C ILE A 219 31.31 -54.36 -32.51
N GLU A 220 30.41 -53.49 -33.01
CA GLU A 220 30.79 -52.34 -33.86
C GLU A 220 32.01 -51.65 -33.24
N PRO A 221 32.98 -51.10 -34.02
CA PRO A 221 34.34 -50.86 -33.54
C PRO A 221 34.34 -50.30 -32.12
N LYS A 222 34.97 -51.00 -31.17
CA LYS A 222 34.96 -50.79 -29.70
C LYS A 222 34.85 -49.32 -29.24
N SER A 223 35.43 -48.39 -29.99
CA SER A 223 35.31 -46.94 -29.84
C SER A 223 33.87 -46.41 -29.85
N GLU A 224 33.00 -46.91 -30.73
CA GLU A 224 31.60 -46.46 -30.88
C GLU A 224 30.72 -46.92 -29.72
N TYR A 225 30.85 -48.17 -29.30
CA TYR A 225 30.15 -48.68 -28.11
C TYR A 225 30.62 -48.00 -26.82
N LEU A 226 31.93 -47.74 -26.68
CA LEU A 226 32.46 -46.96 -25.57
C LEU A 226 31.93 -45.52 -25.58
N ALA A 227 31.87 -44.87 -26.74
CA ALA A 227 31.29 -43.53 -26.88
C ALA A 227 29.80 -43.51 -26.49
N LYS A 228 29.03 -44.56 -26.82
CA LYS A 228 27.64 -44.71 -26.38
C LYS A 228 27.51 -44.81 -24.87
N ILE A 229 28.34 -45.62 -24.21
CA ILE A 229 28.31 -45.76 -22.74
C ILE A 229 28.72 -44.47 -22.04
N ILE A 230 29.75 -43.77 -22.56
CA ILE A 230 30.17 -42.47 -22.02
C ILE A 230 29.01 -41.46 -22.12
N ARG A 231 28.37 -41.34 -23.30
CA ARG A 231 27.20 -40.45 -23.48
C ARG A 231 26.05 -40.79 -22.52
N GLN A 232 25.75 -42.07 -22.32
CA GLN A 232 24.70 -42.49 -21.38
C GLN A 232 25.06 -42.16 -19.92
N ALA A 233 26.32 -42.34 -19.53
CA ALA A 233 26.80 -42.00 -18.19
C ALA A 233 26.78 -40.49 -17.92
N ASP A 234 27.17 -39.69 -18.91
CA ASP A 234 27.14 -38.22 -18.83
C ASP A 234 25.68 -37.71 -18.76
N GLN A 235 24.79 -38.27 -19.58
CA GLN A 235 23.35 -38.00 -19.51
C GLN A 235 22.77 -38.33 -18.14
N MET A 236 23.12 -39.47 -17.56
CA MET A 236 22.64 -39.85 -16.22
C MET A 236 23.20 -38.97 -15.12
N THR A 237 24.45 -38.51 -15.24
CA THR A 237 25.02 -37.53 -14.30
C THR A 237 24.21 -36.22 -14.32
N LEU A 238 23.82 -35.75 -15.50
CA LEU A 238 22.95 -34.58 -15.63
C LEU A 238 21.56 -34.82 -15.04
N ILE A 239 20.95 -35.99 -15.25
CA ILE A 239 19.64 -36.35 -14.69
C ILE A 239 19.69 -36.42 -13.16
N ILE A 240 20.74 -37.03 -12.59
CA ILE A 240 20.95 -37.10 -11.14
C ILE A 240 21.10 -35.68 -10.56
N LYS A 241 21.88 -34.81 -11.21
CA LYS A 241 22.03 -33.41 -10.79
C LYS A 241 20.68 -32.69 -10.76
N LYS A 242 19.88 -32.80 -11.84
CA LYS A 242 18.54 -32.21 -11.90
C LYS A 242 17.58 -32.77 -10.85
N ALA A 243 17.68 -34.07 -10.55
CA ALA A 243 16.86 -34.71 -9.52
C ALA A 243 17.20 -34.18 -8.11
N PHE A 244 18.48 -33.95 -7.82
CA PHE A 244 18.90 -33.28 -6.59
C PHE A 244 18.49 -31.81 -6.53
N GLU A 245 18.63 -31.06 -7.63
CA GLU A 245 18.18 -29.66 -7.70
C GLU A 245 16.66 -29.55 -7.42
N TYR A 246 15.85 -30.46 -7.98
CA TYR A 246 14.43 -30.54 -7.69
C TYR A 246 14.15 -30.91 -6.23
N GLN A 247 14.85 -31.92 -5.68
CA GLN A 247 14.75 -32.30 -4.28
C GLN A 247 15.06 -31.11 -3.34
N ASP A 248 16.14 -30.38 -3.61
CA ASP A 248 16.56 -29.21 -2.83
C ASP A 248 15.56 -28.06 -2.93
N LYS A 249 14.99 -27.82 -4.13
CA LYS A 249 13.93 -26.82 -4.34
C LYS A 249 12.68 -27.13 -3.50
N THR A 250 12.21 -28.37 -3.52
CA THR A 250 11.08 -28.82 -2.71
C THR A 250 11.38 -28.72 -1.21
N MET A 251 12.59 -29.10 -0.77
CA MET A 251 13.01 -28.99 0.63
C MET A 251 13.09 -27.54 1.12
N ARG A 252 13.63 -26.61 0.31
CA ARG A 252 13.69 -25.18 0.64
C ARG A 252 12.30 -24.55 0.72
N PHE A 253 11.41 -24.92 -0.19
CA PHE A 253 10.01 -24.49 -0.14
C PHE A 253 9.34 -24.97 1.15
N ALA A 254 9.47 -26.26 1.48
CA ALA A 254 8.92 -26.84 2.70
C ALA A 254 9.49 -26.16 3.95
N ALA A 255 10.81 -25.93 4.02
CA ALA A 255 11.49 -25.32 5.17
C ALA A 255 10.89 -23.95 5.57
N LYS A 256 10.45 -23.15 4.60
CA LYS A 256 9.87 -21.81 4.85
C LYS A 256 8.56 -21.85 5.66
N TYR A 257 7.76 -22.90 5.49
CA TYR A 257 6.39 -22.95 6.06
C TYR A 257 6.20 -24.02 7.12
N LEU A 258 7.12 -24.98 7.23
CA LEU A 258 6.97 -26.17 8.07
C LEU A 258 6.73 -25.85 9.54
N MET A 259 7.44 -24.87 10.11
CA MET A 259 7.26 -24.47 11.52
C MET A 259 5.92 -23.78 11.77
N LYS A 260 5.46 -22.96 10.82
CA LYS A 260 4.13 -22.34 10.87
C LYS A 260 3.03 -23.40 10.84
N TRP A 261 3.06 -24.31 9.87
CA TRP A 261 2.08 -25.40 9.75
C TRP A 261 2.09 -26.34 10.96
N LYS A 262 3.28 -26.66 11.49
CA LYS A 262 3.41 -27.43 12.73
C LYS A 262 2.71 -26.75 13.91
N LYS A 263 2.95 -25.45 14.11
CA LYS A 263 2.29 -24.67 15.19
C LYS A 263 0.77 -24.57 14.97
N MET A 264 0.31 -24.35 13.74
CA MET A 264 -1.13 -24.34 13.38
C MET A 264 -1.79 -25.67 13.70
N ASN A 265 -1.21 -26.77 13.25
CA ASN A 265 -1.72 -28.11 13.48
C ASN A 265 -1.77 -28.47 14.98
N GLN A 266 -0.76 -28.06 15.76
CA GLN A 266 -0.77 -28.22 17.22
C GLN A 266 -1.89 -27.43 17.90
N LYS A 267 -2.10 -26.16 17.49
CA LYS A 267 -3.20 -25.33 18.01
C LYS A 267 -4.56 -25.93 17.64
N TYR A 268 -4.74 -26.39 16.41
CA TYR A 268 -5.96 -27.04 15.95
C TYR A 268 -6.25 -28.34 16.69
N SER A 269 -5.26 -29.23 16.82
CA SER A 269 -5.36 -30.48 17.61
C SER A 269 -5.77 -30.20 19.05
N LEU A 270 -5.29 -29.11 19.65
CA LEU A 270 -5.65 -28.72 21.00
C LEU A 270 -7.13 -28.30 21.13
N ILE A 271 -7.69 -27.62 20.12
CA ILE A 271 -9.12 -27.27 20.08
C ILE A 271 -9.96 -28.54 19.94
N LEU A 272 -9.61 -29.45 19.02
CA LEU A 272 -10.30 -30.73 18.86
C LEU A 272 -10.26 -31.57 20.15
N LYS A 273 -9.12 -31.63 20.83
CA LYS A 273 -8.95 -32.30 22.13
C LYS A 273 -9.76 -31.65 23.26
N ILE A 274 -10.14 -30.37 23.14
CA ILE A 274 -11.06 -29.71 24.07
C ILE A 274 -12.49 -30.09 23.72
N LEU A 275 -12.88 -30.00 22.45
CA LEU A 275 -14.22 -30.35 21.97
C LEU A 275 -14.56 -31.82 22.26
N HIS A 276 -13.59 -32.72 22.13
CA HIS A 276 -13.73 -34.13 22.47
C HIS A 276 -14.08 -34.39 23.94
N ARG A 277 -13.84 -33.42 24.84
CA ARG A 277 -14.18 -33.53 26.28
C ARG A 277 -15.60 -33.06 26.59
N PHE A 278 -16.31 -32.50 25.61
CA PHE A 278 -17.69 -32.05 25.78
C PHE A 278 -18.66 -33.22 25.55
N SER A 279 -19.79 -33.15 26.23
CA SER A 279 -20.89 -34.11 26.09
C SER A 279 -21.88 -33.59 25.05
N LEU A 280 -22.35 -34.44 24.15
CA LEU A 280 -23.38 -34.10 23.17
C LEU A 280 -24.76 -34.35 23.77
N ASP A 281 -25.59 -33.31 23.80
CA ASP A 281 -27.03 -33.46 23.97
C ASP A 281 -27.68 -33.70 22.60
N GLU A 282 -28.01 -34.96 22.31
CA GLU A 282 -28.62 -35.38 21.04
C GLU A 282 -29.98 -34.71 20.79
N SER A 283 -30.70 -34.32 21.86
CA SER A 283 -32.02 -33.70 21.75
C SER A 283 -31.97 -32.25 21.28
N THR A 284 -30.91 -31.52 21.66
CA THR A 284 -30.74 -30.10 21.33
C THR A 284 -29.62 -29.84 20.32
N GLN A 285 -28.86 -30.86 19.91
CA GLN A 285 -27.67 -30.74 19.05
C GLN A 285 -26.62 -29.75 19.62
N CYS A 286 -26.47 -29.74 20.95
CA CYS A 286 -25.53 -28.87 21.66
C CYS A 286 -24.42 -29.68 22.35
N LEU A 287 -23.22 -29.14 22.34
CA LEU A 287 -22.09 -29.58 23.15
C LEU A 287 -22.11 -28.88 24.51
N ASN A 288 -22.20 -29.68 25.56
CA ASN A 288 -22.19 -29.27 26.95
C ASN A 288 -20.80 -29.50 27.57
N GLY A 289 -20.24 -28.47 28.19
CA GLY A 289 -18.93 -28.51 28.83
C GLY A 289 -18.86 -27.68 30.11
N GLN A 290 -17.81 -27.85 30.89
CA GLN A 290 -17.55 -27.05 32.08
C GLN A 290 -16.22 -26.30 31.96
N ILE A 291 -16.22 -25.00 32.26
CA ILE A 291 -15.03 -24.13 32.19
C ILE A 291 -14.74 -23.47 33.52
N THR A 292 -13.47 -23.20 33.80
CA THR A 292 -13.02 -22.40 34.95
C THR A 292 -12.32 -21.14 34.46
N VAL A 293 -12.76 -19.98 34.97
CA VAL A 293 -12.18 -18.67 34.64
C VAL A 293 -11.47 -18.11 35.87
N THR A 294 -10.21 -17.71 35.70
CA THR A 294 -9.42 -16.94 36.67
C THR A 294 -9.48 -15.47 36.31
N TYR A 295 -10.15 -14.65 37.13
CA TYR A 295 -10.08 -13.19 36.98
C TYR A 295 -8.72 -12.71 37.48
N ALA A 296 -7.79 -12.41 36.56
CA ALA A 296 -6.77 -11.40 36.79
C ALA A 296 -7.43 -10.03 36.58
N GLN A 297 -7.06 -9.00 37.37
CA GLN A 297 -7.44 -7.63 37.02
C GLN A 297 -6.71 -7.29 35.73
N LEU A 298 -7.43 -7.33 34.62
CA LEU A 298 -6.94 -6.92 33.31
C LEU A 298 -7.03 -5.40 33.21
N ALA A 299 -6.08 -4.78 32.50
CA ALA A 299 -6.15 -3.36 32.17
C ALA A 299 -7.50 -3.04 31.48
N ASN A 300 -8.10 -1.90 31.82
CA ASN A 300 -9.32 -1.43 31.17
C ASN A 300 -8.97 -0.75 29.84
N CYS A 301 -8.71 -1.57 28.82
CA CYS A 301 -8.33 -1.10 27.50
C CYS A 301 -9.50 -0.41 26.79
N GLN A 302 -9.23 0.75 26.19
CA GLN A 302 -10.17 1.50 25.37
C GLN A 302 -10.02 1.12 23.90
N ASN A 303 -10.95 1.56 23.05
CA ASN A 303 -10.85 1.47 21.58
C ASN A 303 -10.46 0.09 21.04
N TYR A 304 -11.05 -0.98 21.60
CA TYR A 304 -10.78 -2.37 21.22
C TYR A 304 -9.33 -2.83 21.47
N GLY A 305 -8.61 -2.19 22.40
CA GLY A 305 -7.32 -2.65 22.87
C GLY A 305 -7.42 -3.98 23.62
N THR A 306 -6.43 -4.85 23.43
CA THR A 306 -6.36 -6.14 24.14
C THR A 306 -5.43 -6.00 25.35
N PRO A 307 -5.87 -6.34 26.58
CA PRO A 307 -5.02 -6.21 27.76
C PRO A 307 -3.83 -7.17 27.67
N LEU A 308 -2.63 -6.62 27.83
CA LEU A 308 -1.38 -7.40 27.93
C LEU A 308 -1.11 -7.81 29.38
N ASN A 309 -1.38 -6.91 30.31
CA ASN A 309 -1.24 -7.13 31.75
C ASN A 309 -2.26 -6.25 32.52
N ALA A 310 -2.03 -6.00 33.81
CA ALA A 310 -2.93 -5.19 34.64
C ALA A 310 -2.89 -3.68 34.32
N THR A 311 -1.86 -3.19 33.61
CA THR A 311 -1.61 -1.77 33.34
C THR A 311 -1.54 -1.41 31.86
N ASP A 312 -1.20 -2.37 30.98
CA ASP A 312 -0.85 -2.12 29.59
C ASP A 312 -1.78 -2.86 28.62
N CYS A 313 -2.02 -2.22 27.48
CA CYS A 313 -2.86 -2.72 26.40
C CYS A 313 -2.08 -2.80 25.09
N LYS A 314 -2.37 -3.84 24.30
CA LYS A 314 -1.98 -3.94 22.89
C LYS A 314 -3.03 -3.24 22.06
N CYS A 315 -2.66 -2.14 21.41
CA CYS A 315 -3.60 -1.33 20.63
C CYS A 315 -3.75 -1.84 19.20
N PRO A 316 -4.98 -1.83 18.66
CA PRO A 316 -5.19 -2.06 17.24
C PRO A 316 -4.62 -0.91 16.41
N ALA A 317 -4.57 -1.09 15.08
CA ALA A 317 -4.14 -0.03 14.18
C ALA A 317 -4.94 1.26 14.39
N TYR A 318 -4.25 2.40 14.23
CA TYR A 318 -4.81 3.76 14.37
C TYR A 318 -5.27 4.13 15.79
N VAL A 319 -4.80 3.39 16.80
CA VAL A 319 -5.03 3.68 18.20
C VAL A 319 -3.71 3.54 18.95
N GLY A 320 -3.44 4.42 19.90
CA GLY A 320 -2.22 4.44 20.69
C GLY A 320 -2.46 4.87 22.14
N GLY A 321 -1.38 4.97 22.90
CA GLY A 321 -1.42 5.20 24.35
C GLY A 321 -1.44 3.90 25.15
N GLN A 322 -1.07 3.99 26.43
CA GLN A 322 -0.90 2.82 27.30
C GLN A 322 -2.17 1.97 27.45
N LEU A 323 -3.34 2.62 27.47
CA LEU A 323 -4.66 2.00 27.56
C LEU A 323 -5.42 2.07 26.23
N CYS A 324 -4.72 2.34 25.12
CA CYS A 324 -5.32 2.55 23.80
C CYS A 324 -6.35 3.69 23.79
N GLN A 325 -6.10 4.73 24.57
CA GLN A 325 -7.02 5.86 24.75
C GLN A 325 -6.89 6.92 23.65
N ASN A 326 -5.79 6.95 22.89
CA ASN A 326 -5.53 7.98 21.89
C ASN A 326 -5.84 7.46 20.49
N VAL A 327 -6.75 8.11 19.78
CA VAL A 327 -7.01 7.82 18.38
C VAL A 327 -5.98 8.51 17.49
N ILE A 328 -5.44 7.80 16.49
CA ILE A 328 -4.47 8.32 15.52
C ILE A 328 -5.20 8.59 14.22
N CYS A 329 -5.48 9.87 13.97
CA CYS A 329 -6.21 10.32 12.79
C CYS A 329 -5.34 10.39 11.53
N LYS A 330 -5.93 10.06 10.39
CA LYS A 330 -5.30 10.24 9.07
C LYS A 330 -5.74 11.56 8.43
N ARG A 331 -4.96 12.01 7.45
CA ARG A 331 -5.28 13.16 6.59
C ARG A 331 -5.68 14.40 7.38
N TYR A 332 -4.88 14.78 8.37
CA TYR A 332 -5.09 16.01 9.16
C TYR A 332 -6.51 16.13 9.73
N ALA A 333 -7.09 15.00 10.13
CA ALA A 333 -8.31 14.96 10.91
C ALA A 333 -7.99 15.09 12.41
N VAL A 334 -8.97 15.56 13.17
CA VAL A 334 -8.79 15.88 14.59
C VAL A 334 -9.36 14.76 15.45
N PRO A 335 -8.61 14.22 16.44
CA PRO A 335 -9.14 13.22 17.35
C PRO A 335 -10.38 13.71 18.11
N ASP A 336 -11.44 12.91 18.13
CA ASP A 336 -12.68 13.14 18.89
C ASP A 336 -13.08 11.85 19.61
N LYS A 337 -12.71 11.75 20.89
CA LYS A 337 -12.98 10.57 21.74
C LYS A 337 -12.44 9.28 21.09
N ASP A 338 -13.34 8.40 20.63
CA ASP A 338 -13.04 7.11 20.04
C ASP A 338 -12.98 7.15 18.50
N ARG A 339 -13.14 8.32 17.86
CA ARG A 339 -13.08 8.50 16.40
C ARG A 339 -12.32 9.77 16.01
N CYS A 340 -12.27 10.06 14.72
CA CYS A 340 -11.73 11.30 14.17
C CYS A 340 -12.85 12.18 13.60
N ALA A 341 -12.72 13.49 13.82
CA ALA A 341 -13.46 14.53 13.11
C ALA A 341 -12.74 14.82 11.79
N CYS A 342 -13.36 14.38 10.69
CA CYS A 342 -12.78 14.47 9.37
C CYS A 342 -13.19 15.74 8.62
N ALA A 343 -12.40 16.11 7.62
CA ALA A 343 -12.80 17.13 6.64
C ALA A 343 -14.03 16.68 5.81
N PRO A 344 -14.76 17.60 5.16
CA PRO A 344 -15.98 17.27 4.44
C PRO A 344 -15.79 16.18 3.39
N GLY A 345 -16.72 15.22 3.37
CA GLY A 345 -16.67 14.05 2.50
C GLY A 345 -15.87 12.87 3.06
N TRP A 346 -15.03 13.06 4.08
CA TRP A 346 -14.35 11.95 4.73
C TRP A 346 -15.19 11.41 5.89
N TYR A 347 -15.44 10.11 5.90
CA TYR A 347 -16.39 9.50 6.84
C TYR A 347 -15.90 8.23 7.55
N ASP A 348 -14.70 7.75 7.22
CA ASP A 348 -14.11 6.64 7.95
C ASP A 348 -13.81 7.00 9.41
N LYS A 349 -13.86 6.01 10.32
CA LYS A 349 -13.62 6.21 11.76
C LYS A 349 -12.31 6.94 12.05
N TYR A 350 -11.28 6.68 11.24
CA TYR A 350 -9.95 7.28 11.36
C TYR A 350 -9.63 8.23 10.19
N CYS A 351 -10.63 8.56 9.37
CA CYS A 351 -10.50 9.36 8.14
C CYS A 351 -9.52 8.73 7.12
N GLY A 352 -9.51 7.39 7.06
CA GLY A 352 -8.77 6.62 6.06
C GLY A 352 -9.42 6.63 4.66
N LEU A 353 -8.67 6.18 3.66
CA LEU A 353 -9.20 5.94 2.31
C LEU A 353 -10.29 4.87 2.35
N ARG A 354 -11.39 5.14 1.65
CA ARG A 354 -12.49 4.20 1.53
C ARG A 354 -13.13 4.32 0.15
N GLY A 355 -13.62 3.20 -0.36
CA GLY A 355 -14.45 3.18 -1.55
C GLY A 355 -15.79 3.91 -1.35
N CYS A 356 -16.51 4.10 -2.44
CA CYS A 356 -17.80 4.78 -2.48
C CYS A 356 -18.77 4.33 -1.38
N ARG A 357 -19.33 5.30 -0.64
CA ARG A 357 -20.44 5.09 0.29
C ARG A 357 -21.38 6.29 0.31
N PRO A 358 -22.66 6.05 0.66
CA PRO A 358 -23.63 7.13 0.72
C PRO A 358 -23.15 8.19 1.73
N PRO A 359 -23.37 9.48 1.43
CA PRO A 359 -22.96 10.54 2.32
C PRO A 359 -23.68 10.40 3.66
N ASN A 360 -22.93 10.53 4.74
CA ASN A 360 -23.53 10.87 6.03
C ASN A 360 -23.84 12.38 6.02
N GLU A 361 -25.10 12.75 6.24
CA GLU A 361 -25.57 14.14 6.15
C GLU A 361 -24.73 15.08 7.03
N ASP A 362 -24.35 14.64 8.23
CA ASP A 362 -23.51 15.41 9.16
C ASP A 362 -22.10 15.72 8.64
N GLN A 363 -21.57 14.93 7.69
CA GLN A 363 -20.19 15.02 7.19
C GLN A 363 -20.07 15.78 5.87
N MET A 364 -21.22 16.17 5.28
CA MET A 364 -21.32 17.00 4.09
C MET A 364 -22.04 18.33 4.39
N ASP A 365 -22.31 18.63 5.66
CA ASP A 365 -22.87 19.90 6.09
C ASP A 365 -21.85 21.04 5.89
N LEU A 366 -22.18 21.94 4.97
CA LEU A 366 -21.42 23.16 4.65
C LEU A 366 -22.20 24.43 5.00
N GLU A 367 -23.34 24.33 5.70
CA GLU A 367 -24.15 25.50 6.11
C GLU A 367 -23.43 26.36 7.14
N LYS A 368 -22.49 25.76 7.87
CA LYS A 368 -21.76 26.36 8.98
C LYS A 368 -20.25 26.34 8.72
N ARG A 369 -19.56 27.39 9.14
CA ARG A 369 -18.10 27.53 9.03
C ARG A 369 -17.51 28.02 10.35
N SER A 370 -16.21 27.80 10.54
CA SER A 370 -15.46 28.31 11.69
C SER A 370 -14.76 29.62 11.35
N LEU A 371 -14.54 30.47 12.35
CA LEU A 371 -13.63 31.61 12.25
C LEU A 371 -12.46 31.39 13.22
N ILE A 372 -11.24 31.40 12.69
CA ILE A 372 -10.02 31.09 13.44
C ILE A 372 -9.15 32.34 13.47
N VAL A 373 -8.74 32.75 14.67
CA VAL A 373 -7.79 33.83 14.90
C VAL A 373 -6.49 33.23 15.40
N VAL A 374 -5.43 33.34 14.60
CA VAL A 374 -4.07 32.97 14.99
C VAL A 374 -3.32 34.26 15.28
N PHE A 375 -2.87 34.46 16.52
CA PHE A 375 -2.32 35.74 16.97
C PHE A 375 -0.94 35.56 17.60
N ASN A 376 0.06 36.26 17.06
CA ASN A 376 1.39 36.33 17.66
C ASN A 376 1.33 37.22 18.91
N THR A 377 1.45 36.61 20.10
CA THR A 377 1.32 37.26 21.42
C THR A 377 2.60 37.97 21.89
N LYS A 378 3.41 38.49 20.95
CA LYS A 378 4.54 39.35 21.30
C LYS A 378 4.07 40.70 21.84
N THR A 379 4.82 41.26 22.79
CA THR A 379 4.60 42.62 23.34
C THR A 379 4.53 43.70 22.25
N THR A 380 5.28 43.54 21.16
CA THR A 380 5.28 44.40 19.97
C THR A 380 3.95 44.42 19.20
N MET A 381 3.12 43.38 19.34
CA MET A 381 1.81 43.25 18.66
C MET A 381 0.64 43.88 19.43
N LYS A 382 0.92 44.58 20.54
CA LYS A 382 -0.12 45.16 21.41
C LYS A 382 -1.11 46.04 20.66
N SER A 383 -0.64 46.92 19.78
CA SER A 383 -1.52 47.83 19.02
C SER A 383 -2.50 47.08 18.11
N GLN A 384 -2.01 46.03 17.44
CA GLN A 384 -2.81 45.17 16.57
C GLN A 384 -3.82 44.36 17.39
N LEU A 385 -3.44 43.89 18.57
CA LEU A 385 -4.35 43.18 19.48
C LEU A 385 -5.47 44.11 19.95
N ASP A 386 -5.14 45.33 20.38
CA ASP A 386 -6.11 46.32 20.85
C ASP A 386 -7.06 46.73 19.70
N THR A 387 -6.54 46.85 18.47
CA THR A 387 -7.35 47.11 17.27
C THR A 387 -8.28 45.95 16.92
N LEU A 388 -7.80 44.71 17.01
CA LEU A 388 -8.61 43.51 16.80
C LEU A 388 -9.74 43.43 17.83
N LYS A 389 -9.43 43.60 19.11
CA LYS A 389 -10.41 43.63 20.22
C LYS A 389 -11.53 44.64 19.94
N HIS A 390 -11.16 45.85 19.54
CA HIS A 390 -12.12 46.92 19.30
C HIS A 390 -13.08 46.61 18.14
N ASN A 391 -12.59 45.96 17.09
CA ASN A 391 -13.34 45.77 15.84
C ASN A 391 -13.96 44.37 15.67
N PHE A 392 -13.60 43.38 16.50
CA PHE A 392 -13.95 41.96 16.26
C PHE A 392 -15.45 41.72 16.16
N ASN A 393 -16.25 42.19 17.11
CA ASN A 393 -17.70 41.97 17.11
C ASN A 393 -18.38 42.62 15.90
N GLU A 394 -17.95 43.83 15.50
CA GLU A 394 -18.49 44.50 14.33
C GLU A 394 -18.06 43.81 13.03
N MET A 395 -16.80 43.34 12.95
CA MET A 395 -16.32 42.51 11.85
C MET A 395 -17.17 41.25 11.69
N VAL A 396 -17.40 40.50 12.78
CA VAL A 396 -18.23 39.28 12.77
C VAL A 396 -19.67 39.60 12.38
N SER A 397 -20.25 40.67 12.92
CA SER A 397 -21.59 41.15 12.56
C SER A 397 -21.72 41.43 11.06
N LYS A 398 -20.69 42.01 10.43
CA LYS A 398 -20.64 42.27 8.99
C LYS A 398 -20.46 40.99 8.17
N VAL A 399 -19.55 40.09 8.57
CA VAL A 399 -19.36 38.77 7.92
C VAL A 399 -20.66 37.95 7.90
N MET A 400 -21.53 38.12 8.90
CA MET A 400 -22.84 37.47 8.97
C MET A 400 -23.94 38.17 8.15
N ARG A 401 -23.66 39.28 7.46
CA ARG A 401 -24.64 40.02 6.65
C ARG A 401 -24.27 40.00 5.16
N ASN A 402 -25.24 39.69 4.32
CA ASN A 402 -25.07 39.81 2.87
C ASN A 402 -25.18 41.28 2.42
N SER A 403 -24.93 41.55 1.14
CA SER A 403 -25.00 42.87 0.50
C SER A 403 -26.38 43.53 0.61
N PHE A 404 -27.45 42.75 0.79
CA PHE A 404 -28.81 43.23 1.03
C PHE A 404 -29.12 43.52 2.51
N GLY A 405 -28.15 43.32 3.41
CA GLY A 405 -28.29 43.56 4.85
C GLY A 405 -28.96 42.42 5.63
N THR A 406 -29.27 41.30 4.98
CA THR A 406 -29.86 40.12 5.62
C THR A 406 -28.81 39.42 6.47
N ARG A 407 -29.09 39.24 7.76
CA ARG A 407 -28.21 38.55 8.70
C ARG A 407 -28.49 37.05 8.74
N THR A 408 -27.46 36.22 8.58
CA THR A 408 -27.49 34.77 8.80
C THR A 408 -26.37 34.37 9.76
N PRO A 409 -26.65 33.67 10.87
CA PRO A 409 -25.62 33.22 11.81
C PRO A 409 -24.93 31.95 11.29
N TRP A 410 -24.04 32.09 10.31
CA TRP A 410 -23.37 30.95 9.65
C TRP A 410 -21.96 30.64 10.17
N ILE A 411 -21.36 31.55 10.94
CA ILE A 411 -20.20 31.21 11.77
C ILE A 411 -20.73 30.45 12.99
N ASP A 412 -20.31 29.20 13.14
CA ASP A 412 -20.81 28.28 14.18
C ASP A 412 -19.95 28.31 15.43
N ASN A 413 -18.64 28.47 15.25
CA ASN A 413 -17.69 28.54 16.35
C ASN A 413 -16.45 29.34 15.98
N TYR A 414 -15.74 29.74 17.02
CA TYR A 414 -14.53 30.55 16.96
C TYR A 414 -13.40 29.82 17.65
N ILE A 415 -12.21 29.89 17.04
CA ILE A 415 -10.97 29.39 17.63
C ILE A 415 -10.02 30.56 17.75
N VAL A 416 -9.48 30.79 18.94
CA VAL A 416 -8.38 31.75 19.13
C VAL A 416 -7.13 30.96 19.52
N TYR A 417 -6.02 31.21 18.82
CA TYR A 417 -4.75 30.57 19.06
C TYR A 417 -3.64 31.64 19.17
N GLY A 418 -3.31 32.00 20.41
CA GLY A 418 -2.21 32.87 20.76
C GLY A 418 -0.91 32.09 20.93
N PHE A 419 0.20 32.61 20.39
CA PHE A 419 1.51 31.97 20.52
C PHE A 419 2.66 32.98 20.57
N VAL A 420 3.72 32.64 21.29
CA VAL A 420 5.00 33.35 21.23
C VAL A 420 6.13 32.46 21.72
N LYS A 421 7.24 32.49 21.00
CA LYS A 421 8.47 31.78 21.33
C LYS A 421 9.53 32.76 21.82
N SER A 422 10.18 32.42 22.93
CA SER A 422 11.33 33.12 23.50
C SER A 422 12.42 32.10 23.83
N GLY A 423 13.47 32.04 23.00
CA GLY A 423 14.49 31.00 23.07
C GLY A 423 13.92 29.59 22.90
N SER A 424 14.02 28.75 23.94
CA SER A 424 13.44 27.39 23.94
C SER A 424 11.98 27.34 24.38
N ASN A 425 11.46 28.41 24.97
CA ASN A 425 10.13 28.42 25.59
C ASN A 425 9.08 28.86 24.57
N LEU A 426 8.05 28.04 24.40
CA LEU A 426 6.89 28.35 23.57
C LEU A 426 5.66 28.51 24.46
N HIS A 427 5.15 29.74 24.55
CA HIS A 427 3.91 30.04 25.24
C HIS A 427 2.75 29.91 24.26
N ILE A 428 1.74 29.14 24.63
CA ILE A 428 0.52 28.92 23.83
C ILE A 428 -0.68 29.25 24.71
N GLN A 429 -1.60 30.02 24.17
CA GLN A 429 -2.89 30.37 24.78
C GLN A 429 -3.97 30.11 23.73
N SER A 430 -4.80 29.08 23.92
CA SER A 430 -5.85 28.75 22.94
C SER A 430 -7.22 28.56 23.58
N GLU A 431 -8.27 28.95 22.86
CA GLU A 431 -9.66 28.85 23.30
C GLU A 431 -10.59 28.47 22.14
N PHE A 432 -11.66 27.72 22.44
CA PHE A 432 -12.71 27.36 21.51
C PHE A 432 -14.07 27.79 22.08
N VAL A 433 -14.78 28.66 21.37
CA VAL A 433 -16.06 29.23 21.83
C VAL A 433 -17.10 29.24 20.71
N TYR A 434 -18.37 29.38 21.09
CA TYR A 434 -19.49 29.47 20.13
C TYR A 434 -20.03 30.90 19.96
N ASP A 435 -19.69 31.82 20.87
CA ASP A 435 -20.14 33.21 20.84
C ASP A 435 -18.97 34.17 20.60
N SER A 436 -19.21 35.23 19.81
CA SER A 436 -18.21 36.27 19.54
C SER A 436 -17.88 37.11 20.79
N ASP A 437 -18.82 37.27 21.72
CA ASP A 437 -18.58 38.00 22.96
C ASP A 437 -17.60 37.24 23.87
N ASP A 438 -17.64 35.91 23.86
CA ASP A 438 -16.67 35.08 24.58
C ASP A 438 -15.26 35.18 23.97
N VAL A 439 -15.17 35.38 22.65
CA VAL A 439 -13.89 35.70 22.00
C VAL A 439 -13.33 37.02 22.54
N ILE A 440 -14.15 38.07 22.67
CA ILE A 440 -13.71 39.34 23.24
C ILE A 440 -13.25 39.17 24.69
N ASN A 441 -14.01 38.43 25.50
CA ASN A 441 -13.64 38.13 26.89
C ASN A 441 -12.28 37.44 26.97
N TYR A 442 -12.05 36.46 26.09
CA TYR A 442 -10.77 35.76 26.00
C TYR A 442 -9.64 36.67 25.53
N LEU A 443 -9.83 37.43 24.44
CA LEU A 443 -8.83 38.36 23.92
C LEU A 443 -8.45 39.41 24.97
N ASN A 444 -9.40 39.91 25.76
CA ASN A 444 -9.15 40.87 26.83
C ASN A 444 -8.19 40.33 27.90
N ASN A 445 -8.24 39.03 28.16
CA ASN A 445 -7.38 38.34 29.12
C ASN A 445 -6.12 37.74 28.50
N LEU A 446 -5.93 37.88 27.18
CA LEU A 446 -4.77 37.33 26.47
C LEU A 446 -3.49 38.04 26.91
N GLU A 447 -2.55 37.28 27.47
CA GLU A 447 -1.26 37.81 27.94
C GLU A 447 -0.29 38.00 26.77
N LEU A 448 0.51 39.06 26.83
CA LEU A 448 1.59 39.33 25.87
C LEU A 448 2.95 39.10 26.53
N TYR A 449 3.89 38.54 25.78
CA TYR A 449 5.25 38.24 26.26
C TYR A 449 6.32 38.80 25.31
N ASP A 450 7.53 38.98 25.80
CA ASP A 450 8.67 39.22 24.92
C ASP A 450 8.98 37.95 24.14
N GLY A 451 9.38 38.09 22.89
CA GLY A 451 9.62 36.96 22.00
C GLY A 451 10.71 37.22 20.98
N ASP A 452 11.23 36.13 20.43
CA ASP A 452 12.26 36.12 19.40
C ASP A 452 11.80 36.91 18.15
N VAL A 453 12.78 37.37 17.36
CA VAL A 453 12.54 38.12 16.12
C VAL A 453 11.75 37.30 15.10
N THR A 454 12.04 36.00 15.00
CA THR A 454 11.31 35.05 14.16
C THR A 454 10.43 34.16 15.02
N GLN A 455 9.30 33.70 14.48
CA GLN A 455 8.29 32.98 15.25
C GLN A 455 7.80 31.73 14.48
N PRO A 456 7.40 30.64 15.16
CA PRO A 456 6.94 29.41 14.50
C PRO A 456 5.48 29.55 14.00
N VAL A 457 5.27 30.46 13.05
CA VAL A 457 3.94 30.86 12.59
C VAL A 457 3.23 29.73 11.86
N LEU A 458 3.94 28.93 11.06
CA LEU A 458 3.33 27.85 10.29
C LEU A 458 2.80 26.75 11.21
N THR A 459 3.57 26.41 12.23
CA THR A 459 3.17 25.48 13.29
C THR A 459 1.94 25.99 14.05
N ALA A 460 1.86 27.29 14.33
CA ALA A 460 0.68 27.89 14.95
C ALA A 460 -0.57 27.80 14.05
N VAL A 461 -0.43 28.10 12.75
CA VAL A 461 -1.53 27.98 11.78
C VAL A 461 -2.01 26.53 11.66
N LYS A 462 -1.10 25.57 11.60
CA LYS A 462 -1.41 24.14 11.65
C LYS A 462 -2.19 23.79 12.91
N ASN A 463 -1.63 24.08 14.08
CA ASN A 463 -2.21 23.64 15.36
C ASN A 463 -3.58 24.27 15.62
N SER A 464 -3.78 25.54 15.24
CA SER A 464 -5.08 26.22 15.39
C SER A 464 -6.24 25.49 14.69
N GLN A 465 -5.95 24.69 13.67
CA GLN A 465 -6.94 23.92 12.90
C GLN A 465 -6.99 22.44 13.29
N GLN A 466 -6.10 21.98 14.16
CA GLN A 466 -5.86 20.56 14.40
C GLN A 466 -6.05 20.15 15.87
N ILE A 467 -6.51 21.08 16.72
CA ILE A 467 -6.74 20.85 18.16
C ILE A 467 -8.22 20.53 18.45
N PHE A 468 -9.16 21.23 17.81
CA PHE A 468 -10.56 21.19 18.19
C PHE A 468 -11.41 20.40 17.18
N PRO A 469 -11.99 19.25 17.57
CA PRO A 469 -12.70 18.37 16.63
C PRO A 469 -14.02 18.96 16.10
N LYS A 470 -14.55 20.00 16.74
CA LYS A 470 -15.77 20.69 16.31
C LYS A 470 -15.51 21.82 15.31
N MET A 471 -14.28 21.98 14.83
CA MET A 471 -13.97 22.90 13.73
C MET A 471 -14.80 22.53 12.50
N ARG A 472 -15.37 23.54 11.84
CA ARG A 472 -16.09 23.42 10.58
C ARG A 472 -15.18 23.78 9.41
N SER A 473 -15.49 23.19 8.26
CA SER A 473 -14.76 23.44 7.02
C SER A 473 -14.96 24.85 6.47
N HIS A 474 -14.21 25.18 5.41
CA HIS A 474 -14.25 26.49 4.76
C HIS A 474 -13.97 27.64 5.74
N ALA A 475 -13.16 27.36 6.76
CA ALA A 475 -12.91 28.29 7.85
C ALA A 475 -12.24 29.56 7.33
N ILE A 476 -12.64 30.70 7.90
CA ILE A 476 -11.93 31.97 7.73
C ILE A 476 -10.80 31.98 8.77
N VAL A 477 -9.54 31.92 8.33
CA VAL A 477 -8.38 31.93 9.22
C VAL A 477 -7.66 33.27 9.10
N LEU A 478 -7.67 34.04 10.17
CA LEU A 478 -7.04 35.35 10.28
C LEU A 478 -5.73 35.19 11.06
N VAL A 479 -4.60 35.43 10.40
CA VAL A 479 -3.27 35.21 10.97
C VAL A 479 -2.56 36.55 11.18
N PHE A 480 -2.32 36.93 12.43
CA PHE A 480 -1.70 38.19 12.81
C PHE A 480 -0.27 37.96 13.30
N THR A 481 0.71 38.57 12.63
CA THR A 481 2.12 38.46 13.03
C THR A 481 2.94 39.67 12.61
N ASP A 482 3.91 40.05 13.43
CA ASP A 482 4.98 41.01 13.13
C ASP A 482 6.30 40.33 12.78
N SER A 483 6.33 38.99 12.70
CA SER A 483 7.58 38.22 12.69
C SER A 483 7.69 37.35 11.43
N PRO A 484 8.89 37.22 10.83
CA PRO A 484 9.16 36.17 9.85
C PRO A 484 8.95 34.79 10.47
N ALA A 485 8.46 33.83 9.68
CA ALA A 485 8.25 32.46 10.09
C ALA A 485 9.59 31.74 10.25
N SER A 486 9.92 31.32 11.48
CA SER A 486 11.15 30.59 11.80
C SER A 486 11.15 29.14 11.30
N ASP A 487 9.96 28.62 11.03
CA ASP A 487 9.68 27.24 10.59
C ASP A 487 9.37 27.15 9.09
N ALA A 488 9.62 28.24 8.35
CA ALA A 488 9.61 28.23 6.89
C ALA A 488 10.88 27.58 6.32
N THR A 489 10.73 26.92 5.19
CA THR A 489 11.82 26.28 4.44
C THR A 489 11.83 26.79 3.00
N PRO A 490 12.89 26.52 2.22
CA PRO A 490 12.88 26.73 0.78
C PRO A 490 11.66 26.07 0.14
N TRP A 491 11.15 26.68 -0.93
CA TRP A 491 9.94 26.19 -1.60
C TRP A 491 10.13 24.79 -2.16
N SER A 492 9.40 23.83 -1.59
CA SER A 492 9.39 22.44 -2.04
C SER A 492 7.99 21.98 -2.42
N HIS A 493 7.89 21.39 -3.61
CA HIS A 493 6.69 20.74 -4.14
C HIS A 493 6.66 19.22 -3.87
N ARG A 494 7.67 18.69 -3.17
CA ARG A 494 7.78 17.26 -2.81
C ARG A 494 7.25 17.05 -1.40
N PHE A 495 6.04 16.53 -1.28
CA PHE A 495 5.36 16.39 0.02
C PHE A 495 5.97 15.31 0.93
N THR A 496 6.96 14.57 0.42
CA THR A 496 7.80 13.65 1.18
C THR A 496 8.83 14.35 2.06
N ASP A 497 9.11 15.63 1.81
CA ASP A 497 9.96 16.47 2.67
C ASP A 497 9.31 16.77 4.04
N LYS A 498 7.98 16.66 4.15
CA LYS A 498 7.19 16.76 5.40
C LYS A 498 7.49 18.03 6.22
N ASN A 499 7.61 19.17 5.54
CA ASN A 499 7.85 20.45 6.20
C ASN A 499 6.54 21.12 6.68
N ALA A 500 6.67 22.15 7.53
CA ALA A 500 5.53 22.83 8.14
C ALA A 500 4.63 23.54 7.12
N GLU A 501 5.20 24.07 6.04
CA GLU A 501 4.42 24.69 4.96
C GLU A 501 3.52 23.66 4.26
N GLN A 502 4.05 22.47 3.96
CA GLN A 502 3.31 21.38 3.34
C GLN A 502 2.17 20.85 4.24
N ASP A 503 2.38 20.82 5.56
CA ASP A 503 1.31 20.51 6.51
C ASP A 503 0.17 21.54 6.41
N VAL A 504 0.52 22.83 6.46
CA VAL A 504 -0.44 23.94 6.39
C VAL A 504 -1.18 23.98 5.04
N LEU A 505 -0.50 23.63 3.95
CA LEU A 505 -1.06 23.49 2.60
C LEU A 505 -2.04 22.32 2.51
N GLN A 506 -1.70 21.14 3.03
CA GLN A 506 -2.61 19.99 3.00
C GLN A 506 -3.86 20.25 3.82
N ILE A 507 -3.71 20.85 5.00
CA ILE A 507 -4.85 21.24 5.85
C ILE A 507 -5.75 22.21 5.10
N SER A 508 -5.19 23.24 4.45
CA SER A 508 -5.99 24.25 3.75
C SER A 508 -6.78 23.66 2.57
N LEU A 509 -6.16 22.81 1.76
CA LEU A 509 -6.83 22.18 0.61
C LEU A 509 -7.89 21.18 1.04
N LEU A 510 -7.65 20.43 2.12
CA LEU A 510 -8.55 19.39 2.61
C LEU A 510 -9.76 19.97 3.36
N TRP A 511 -9.50 20.86 4.32
CA TRP A 511 -10.54 21.54 5.11
C TRP A 511 -11.12 22.75 4.40
N ARG A 512 -10.55 23.15 3.25
CA ARG A 512 -10.95 24.29 2.41
C ARG A 512 -10.84 25.63 3.13
N SER A 513 -9.94 25.70 4.11
CA SER A 513 -9.69 26.90 4.92
C SER A 513 -9.01 27.99 4.09
N LYS A 514 -9.46 29.23 4.26
CA LYS A 514 -8.94 30.41 3.56
C LYS A 514 -8.14 31.26 4.53
N TYR A 515 -6.90 31.56 4.18
CA TYR A 515 -5.97 32.27 5.06
C TYR A 515 -5.84 33.74 4.67
N SER A 516 -5.97 34.64 5.64
CA SER A 516 -5.66 36.06 5.49
C SER A 516 -4.55 36.41 6.46
N PHE A 517 -3.38 36.78 5.93
CA PHE A 517 -2.21 37.16 6.72
C PHE A 517 -2.18 38.68 6.93
N PHE A 518 -2.14 39.11 8.18
CA PHE A 518 -2.03 40.50 8.62
C PHE A 518 -0.62 40.73 9.15
N LEU A 519 0.25 41.23 8.28
CA LEU A 519 1.68 41.32 8.48
C LEU A 519 2.07 42.73 8.97
N SER A 520 2.51 42.83 10.22
CA SER A 520 3.05 44.07 10.83
C SER A 520 4.58 44.00 10.95
N LEU A 521 5.25 43.59 9.87
CA LEU A 521 6.68 43.30 9.87
C LEU A 521 7.54 44.53 10.20
N PRO A 522 8.71 44.35 10.85
CA PRO A 522 9.62 45.45 11.15
C PRO A 522 10.15 46.12 9.87
N LYS A 523 10.50 47.41 9.98
CA LYS A 523 11.13 48.15 8.86
C LYS A 523 12.42 47.46 8.42
N GLY A 524 12.53 47.18 7.11
CA GLY A 524 13.70 46.52 6.53
C GLY A 524 13.67 44.99 6.60
N ALA A 525 12.52 44.36 6.92
CA ALA A 525 12.34 42.93 6.74
C ALA A 525 12.73 42.51 5.31
N ASP A 526 13.43 41.38 5.17
CA ASP A 526 13.77 40.82 3.87
C ASP A 526 12.65 39.91 3.39
N PHE A 527 11.92 40.37 2.39
CA PHE A 527 10.77 39.67 1.85
C PHE A 527 11.13 38.64 0.77
N SER A 528 12.40 38.60 0.35
CA SER A 528 12.92 37.50 -0.47
C SER A 528 13.28 36.29 0.39
N SER A 529 13.42 36.46 1.71
CA SER A 529 13.66 35.37 2.63
C SER A 529 12.46 34.42 2.73
N ASP A 530 12.74 33.12 2.87
CA ASP A 530 11.71 32.10 2.98
C ASP A 530 10.73 32.37 4.14
N GLY A 531 11.22 32.91 5.25
CA GLY A 531 10.43 33.25 6.43
C GLY A 531 9.37 34.34 6.19
N VAL A 532 9.49 35.13 5.13
CA VAL A 532 8.49 36.14 4.77
C VAL A 532 7.73 35.74 3.49
N ASP A 533 8.43 35.22 2.48
CA ASP A 533 7.81 34.81 1.22
C ASP A 533 6.79 33.68 1.40
N VAL A 534 6.95 32.83 2.43
CA VAL A 534 6.00 31.75 2.73
C VAL A 534 4.56 32.23 2.91
N TYR A 535 4.35 33.44 3.46
CA TYR A 535 3.00 33.99 3.64
C TYR A 535 2.32 34.25 2.29
N ARG A 536 3.10 34.74 1.30
CA ARG A 536 2.62 34.92 -0.07
C ARG A 536 2.37 33.57 -0.74
N ARG A 537 3.27 32.58 -0.58
CA ARG A 537 3.13 31.23 -1.16
C ARG A 537 1.89 30.50 -0.64
N LEU A 538 1.61 30.60 0.65
CA LEU A 538 0.42 30.02 1.27
C LEU A 538 -0.87 30.71 0.81
N ALA A 539 -0.89 32.05 0.82
CA ALA A 539 -2.04 32.83 0.34
C ALA A 539 -2.34 32.56 -1.14
N LEU A 540 -1.31 32.48 -1.98
CA LEU A 540 -1.45 32.09 -3.39
C LEU A 540 -2.13 30.72 -3.52
N THR A 541 -1.69 29.74 -2.73
CA THR A 541 -2.13 28.35 -2.89
C THR A 541 -3.59 28.12 -2.47
N ASN A 542 -4.08 28.80 -1.42
CA ASN A 542 -5.45 28.62 -0.94
C ASN A 542 -6.41 29.75 -1.35
N HIS A 543 -6.00 30.56 -2.32
CA HIS A 543 -6.69 31.78 -2.74
C HIS A 543 -6.96 32.78 -1.60
N GLY A 544 -6.09 32.78 -0.60
CA GLY A 544 -6.04 33.70 0.53
C GLY A 544 -5.48 35.07 0.17
N ASP A 545 -5.19 35.87 1.20
CA ASP A 545 -4.75 37.26 1.06
C ASP A 545 -3.56 37.57 1.98
N THR A 546 -2.71 38.49 1.55
CA THR A 546 -1.62 39.04 2.38
C THR A 546 -1.80 40.56 2.48
N PHE A 547 -1.93 41.07 3.71
CA PHE A 547 -2.07 42.49 4.01
C PHE A 547 -0.86 42.98 4.81
N PHE A 548 -0.30 44.11 4.40
CA PHE A 548 0.85 44.74 5.07
C PHE A 548 0.37 45.94 5.86
N ILE A 549 0.24 45.74 7.17
CA ILE A 549 -0.44 46.67 8.06
C ILE A 549 0.47 47.84 8.39
N GLN A 550 0.04 49.05 8.03
CA GLN A 550 0.79 50.27 8.37
C GLN A 550 0.48 50.79 9.77
N ASP A 551 -0.81 50.80 10.12
CA ASP A 551 -1.29 51.31 11.40
C ASP A 551 -2.65 50.69 11.78
N SER A 552 -3.18 51.11 12.93
CA SER A 552 -4.48 50.64 13.45
C SER A 552 -5.67 51.02 12.58
N ASN A 553 -5.62 52.14 11.85
CA ASN A 553 -6.71 52.55 10.96
C ASN A 553 -6.74 51.66 9.72
N ASP A 554 -5.59 51.37 9.14
CA ASP A 554 -5.46 50.44 8.02
C ASP A 554 -5.96 49.05 8.41
N LEU A 555 -5.55 48.53 9.57
CA LEU A 555 -6.07 47.27 10.09
C LEU A 555 -7.59 47.30 10.29
N SER A 556 -8.13 48.36 10.91
CA SER A 556 -9.58 48.50 11.11
C SER A 556 -10.34 48.51 9.78
N ASN A 557 -9.82 49.20 8.78
CA ASN A 557 -10.39 49.25 7.43
C ASN A 557 -10.43 47.87 6.78
N ILE A 558 -9.36 47.07 6.89
CA ILE A 558 -9.33 45.70 6.36
C ILE A 558 -10.32 44.81 7.09
N LEU A 559 -10.33 44.83 8.42
CA LEU A 559 -11.25 44.00 9.21
C LEU A 559 -12.72 44.33 8.90
N LEU A 560 -13.09 45.61 8.92
CA LEU A 560 -14.47 46.02 8.76
C LEU A 560 -14.96 45.99 7.30
N SER A 561 -14.09 46.27 6.32
CA SER A 561 -14.52 46.40 4.93
C SER A 561 -14.16 45.19 4.08
N VAL A 562 -12.94 44.64 4.22
CA VAL A 562 -12.48 43.50 3.42
C VAL A 562 -12.95 42.18 4.00
N ILE A 563 -12.63 41.91 5.27
CA ILE A 563 -13.10 40.71 5.98
C ILE A 563 -14.61 40.81 6.19
N GLY A 564 -15.12 41.98 6.58
CA GLY A 564 -16.56 42.22 6.72
C GLY A 564 -17.40 41.94 5.47
N SER A 565 -16.81 41.92 4.27
CA SER A 565 -17.51 41.56 3.02
C SER A 565 -17.53 40.06 2.71
N GLN A 566 -16.88 39.22 3.52
CA GLN A 566 -16.73 37.78 3.32
C GLN A 566 -17.95 36.97 3.82
N TYR A 567 -19.18 37.37 3.47
CA TYR A 567 -20.39 36.55 3.72
C TYR A 567 -20.41 35.37 2.75
N PHE A 568 -20.23 34.13 3.23
CA PHE A 568 -20.10 32.91 2.40
C PHE A 568 -19.33 33.18 1.09
N PRO A 569 -18.03 33.52 1.16
CA PRO A 569 -17.31 34.04 0.01
C PRO A 569 -16.95 32.90 -0.94
N GLU A 570 -17.46 32.96 -2.16
CA GLU A 570 -17.16 31.99 -3.21
C GLU A 570 -16.40 32.67 -4.34
N ASN A 571 -15.18 32.19 -4.61
CA ASN A 571 -14.36 32.74 -5.69
C ASN A 571 -14.95 32.34 -7.03
N VAL A 572 -15.05 33.30 -7.94
CA VAL A 572 -15.54 33.11 -9.30
C VAL A 572 -14.48 33.44 -10.35
N ALA A 573 -13.44 34.19 -10.00
CA ALA A 573 -12.22 34.33 -10.80
C ALA A 573 -11.06 34.77 -9.90
N VAL A 574 -9.84 34.32 -10.22
CA VAL A 574 -8.62 34.72 -9.50
C VAL A 574 -7.45 34.85 -10.47
N GLY A 575 -6.52 35.73 -10.15
CA GLY A 575 -5.27 35.89 -10.91
C GLY A 575 -4.17 36.42 -10.00
N TYR A 576 -2.96 35.88 -10.14
CA TYR A 576 -1.81 36.27 -9.33
C TYR A 576 -0.57 36.51 -10.21
N GLY A 577 0.19 37.55 -9.90
CA GLY A 577 1.41 37.90 -10.63
C GLY A 577 1.15 38.50 -12.02
N LEU A 578 0.01 39.16 -12.21
CA LEU A 578 -0.38 39.72 -13.50
C LEU A 578 0.30 41.06 -13.76
N THR A 579 0.71 41.27 -15.01
CA THR A 579 1.42 42.48 -15.48
C THR A 579 0.66 43.26 -16.53
N ARG A 580 -0.51 42.78 -16.95
CA ARG A 580 -1.33 43.31 -18.04
C ARG A 580 -2.75 43.61 -17.58
N ASP A 581 -3.47 44.34 -18.42
CA ASP A 581 -4.91 44.48 -18.28
C ASP A 581 -5.57 43.10 -18.40
N GLU A 582 -6.59 42.87 -17.57
CA GLU A 582 -7.31 41.60 -17.56
C GLU A 582 -8.81 41.86 -17.71
N THR A 583 -9.44 41.15 -18.65
CA THR A 583 -10.90 41.20 -18.83
C THR A 583 -11.51 39.91 -18.31
N VAL A 584 -12.35 40.02 -17.30
CA VAL A 584 -12.92 38.88 -16.57
C VAL A 584 -14.43 38.86 -16.77
N THR A 585 -14.98 37.69 -17.10
CA THR A 585 -16.44 37.50 -17.13
C THR A 585 -16.97 37.35 -15.72
N THR A 586 -18.04 38.06 -15.42
CA THR A 586 -18.70 38.00 -14.13
C THR A 586 -19.73 36.88 -14.10
N TYR A 587 -19.49 35.89 -13.24
CA TYR A 587 -20.43 34.81 -12.97
C TYR A 587 -21.08 35.06 -11.61
N VAL A 588 -22.42 35.02 -11.58
CA VAL A 588 -23.24 35.30 -10.40
C VAL A 588 -24.38 34.29 -10.31
N ASP A 589 -24.85 34.02 -9.09
CA ASP A 589 -25.94 33.07 -8.86
C ASP A 589 -27.27 33.62 -9.37
N ASN A 590 -27.52 34.92 -9.18
CA ASN A 590 -28.70 35.64 -9.67
C ASN A 590 -28.31 37.00 -10.27
N ASP A 591 -29.14 37.48 -11.21
CA ASP A 591 -28.99 38.83 -11.74
C ASP A 591 -29.11 39.89 -10.63
N GLY A 592 -28.15 40.82 -10.60
CA GLY A 592 -28.07 41.89 -9.60
C GLY A 592 -27.31 41.52 -8.34
N ASP A 593 -26.85 40.27 -8.19
CA ASP A 593 -25.95 39.89 -7.09
C ASP A 593 -24.67 40.74 -7.13
N SER A 594 -24.20 41.10 -5.93
CA SER A 594 -23.00 41.93 -5.78
C SER A 594 -21.74 41.09 -5.95
N VAL A 595 -20.89 41.51 -6.88
CA VAL A 595 -19.56 40.97 -7.07
C VAL A 595 -18.55 41.86 -6.35
N PHE A 596 -17.59 41.24 -5.68
CA PHE A 596 -16.50 41.91 -5.00
C PHE A 596 -15.17 41.64 -5.70
N PHE A 597 -14.37 42.69 -5.87
CA PHE A 597 -13.06 42.64 -6.52
C PHE A 597 -12.02 43.13 -5.54
N LEU A 598 -11.23 42.21 -5.00
CA LEU A 598 -10.08 42.54 -4.15
C LEU A 598 -8.82 42.54 -5.01
N LEU A 599 -8.26 43.72 -5.20
CA LEU A 599 -7.00 43.94 -5.91
C LEU A 599 -5.89 44.10 -4.88
N THR A 600 -4.76 43.43 -5.08
CA THR A 600 -3.59 43.52 -4.17
C THR A 600 -2.30 43.66 -4.96
N VAL A 601 -1.32 44.36 -4.39
CA VAL A 601 0.04 44.49 -4.93
C VAL A 601 1.06 44.10 -3.88
N ASN A 602 2.24 43.65 -4.33
CA ASN A 602 3.36 43.43 -3.43
C ASN A 602 4.00 44.79 -3.09
N PRO A 603 4.00 45.25 -1.83
CA PRO A 603 4.49 46.57 -1.45
C PRO A 603 6.01 46.77 -1.66
N LEU A 604 6.74 45.71 -1.98
CA LEU A 604 8.19 45.73 -2.22
C LEU A 604 8.59 46.06 -3.63
N THR A 605 7.63 45.94 -4.52
CA THR A 605 7.81 46.25 -5.92
C THR A 605 7.32 47.68 -6.13
N ASP A 606 7.82 48.35 -7.16
CA ASP A 606 7.29 49.66 -7.59
C ASP A 606 5.88 49.54 -8.22
N SER A 607 5.16 48.43 -7.94
CA SER A 607 3.85 48.13 -8.47
C SER A 607 2.80 49.05 -7.87
N LYS A 608 1.96 49.59 -8.75
CA LYS A 608 0.85 50.46 -8.39
C LYS A 608 -0.46 49.67 -8.47
N LEU A 609 -1.39 50.02 -7.58
CA LEU A 609 -2.70 49.38 -7.53
C LEU A 609 -3.49 49.61 -8.83
N PRO A 610 -4.01 48.54 -9.46
CA PRO A 610 -4.86 48.67 -10.65
C PRO A 610 -6.20 49.31 -10.30
N ALA A 611 -6.94 49.69 -11.34
CA ALA A 611 -8.25 50.34 -11.22
C ALA A 611 -9.32 49.61 -12.01
N ILE A 612 -10.56 49.76 -11.55
CA ILE A 612 -11.77 49.29 -12.24
C ILE A 612 -12.69 50.50 -12.35
N SER A 613 -12.95 50.97 -13.57
CA SER A 613 -13.74 52.19 -13.82
C SER A 613 -15.22 52.02 -13.46
N ASP A 614 -15.78 50.85 -13.74
CA ASP A 614 -17.23 50.62 -13.69
C ASP A 614 -17.67 49.96 -12.37
N ALA A 615 -16.90 50.14 -11.29
CA ALA A 615 -17.19 49.58 -9.98
C ALA A 615 -17.04 50.60 -8.85
N LYS A 616 -17.83 50.43 -7.78
CA LYS A 616 -17.78 51.28 -6.60
C LYS A 616 -16.60 50.88 -5.73
N LEU A 617 -15.69 51.83 -5.45
CA LEU A 617 -14.63 51.64 -4.45
C LEU A 617 -15.26 51.54 -3.05
N VAL A 618 -14.98 50.44 -2.35
CA VAL A 618 -15.43 50.18 -0.97
C VAL A 618 -14.40 50.68 0.02
N VAL A 619 -13.15 50.30 -0.19
CA VAL A 619 -12.01 50.70 0.65
C VAL A 619 -10.72 50.65 -0.17
N GLU A 620 -9.79 51.54 0.16
CA GLU A 620 -8.45 51.59 -0.40
C GLU A 620 -7.44 51.70 0.73
N GLY A 621 -6.37 50.92 0.61
CA GLY A 621 -5.20 51.04 1.44
C GLY A 621 -3.92 50.98 0.60
N PRO A 622 -2.75 50.93 1.26
CA PRO A 622 -1.46 51.06 0.59
C PRO A 622 -1.16 49.95 -0.42
N SER A 623 -1.62 48.73 -0.13
CA SER A 623 -1.33 47.54 -0.94
C SER A 623 -2.59 46.83 -1.43
N TYR A 624 -3.78 47.42 -1.24
CA TYR A 624 -5.06 46.80 -1.63
C TYR A 624 -6.13 47.82 -2.03
N ARG A 625 -7.06 47.38 -2.89
CA ARG A 625 -8.34 48.04 -3.17
C ARG A 625 -9.45 47.00 -3.20
N LEU A 626 -10.56 47.31 -2.57
CA LEU A 626 -11.78 46.52 -2.68
C LEU A 626 -12.82 47.32 -3.46
N TYR A 627 -13.28 46.76 -4.57
CA TYR A 627 -14.41 47.28 -5.33
C TYR A 627 -15.63 46.37 -5.18
N THR A 628 -16.81 46.93 -5.38
CA THR A 628 -18.05 46.17 -5.52
C THR A 628 -18.92 46.72 -6.64
N ARG A 629 -19.65 45.83 -7.30
CA ARG A 629 -20.61 46.19 -8.36
C ARG A 629 -21.71 45.13 -8.42
N PRO A 630 -22.99 45.49 -8.56
CA PRO A 630 -24.01 44.54 -8.96
C PRO A 630 -23.72 44.07 -10.39
N SER A 631 -23.70 42.77 -10.63
CA SER A 631 -23.43 42.25 -11.98
C SER A 631 -24.65 41.62 -12.62
N LYS A 632 -24.63 41.55 -13.95
CA LYS A 632 -25.60 40.80 -14.75
C LYS A 632 -24.91 39.62 -15.42
N ILE A 633 -25.68 38.62 -15.81
CA ILE A 633 -25.15 37.44 -16.48
C ILE A 633 -24.40 37.80 -17.77
N GLY A 634 -23.18 37.29 -17.91
CA GLY A 634 -22.34 37.52 -19.08
C GLY A 634 -21.71 38.92 -19.15
N ASP A 635 -21.90 39.75 -18.13
CA ASP A 635 -21.23 41.04 -17.99
C ASP A 635 -19.73 40.81 -17.79
N THR A 636 -18.89 41.67 -18.35
CA THR A 636 -17.45 41.61 -18.23
C THR A 636 -16.94 42.84 -17.48
N ILE A 637 -15.81 42.68 -16.82
CA ILE A 637 -15.12 43.79 -16.17
C ILE A 637 -13.67 43.80 -16.64
N THR A 638 -13.14 45.00 -16.84
CA THR A 638 -11.74 45.19 -17.17
C THR A 638 -11.01 45.75 -15.96
N ILE A 639 -9.97 45.04 -15.53
CA ILE A 639 -9.00 45.50 -14.55
C ILE A 639 -7.87 46.18 -15.33
N THR A 640 -7.76 47.49 -15.20
CA THR A 640 -6.73 48.27 -15.89
C THR A 640 -5.47 48.32 -15.03
N SER A 641 -4.40 47.75 -15.54
CA SER A 641 -3.07 47.73 -14.93
C SER A 641 -2.28 48.99 -15.28
N ILE A 642 -1.30 49.31 -14.44
CA ILE A 642 -0.34 50.37 -14.70
C ILE A 642 0.96 49.72 -15.19
N SER A 643 1.51 50.22 -16.30
CA SER A 643 2.74 49.70 -16.89
C SER A 643 3.85 49.50 -15.85
N GLY A 644 4.45 48.31 -15.85
CA GLY A 644 5.50 47.93 -14.90
C GLY A 644 5.01 47.43 -13.53
N SER A 645 3.69 47.40 -13.29
CA SER A 645 3.11 46.89 -12.05
C SER A 645 2.77 45.42 -12.14
N VAL A 646 3.03 44.70 -11.05
CA VAL A 646 2.60 43.32 -10.81
C VAL A 646 1.49 43.35 -9.76
N TYR A 647 0.34 42.76 -10.07
CA TYR A 647 -0.80 42.73 -9.16
C TYR A 647 -1.45 41.35 -9.10
N ASN A 648 -2.26 41.15 -8.07
CA ASN A 648 -3.17 40.01 -7.96
C ASN A 648 -4.61 40.53 -7.86
N TYR A 649 -5.57 39.73 -8.30
CA TYR A 649 -6.97 39.98 -8.05
C TYR A 649 -7.68 38.72 -7.57
N ARG A 650 -8.67 38.94 -6.71
CA ARG A 650 -9.68 37.94 -6.36
C ARG A 650 -11.05 38.51 -6.58
N MET A 651 -11.81 37.84 -7.43
CA MET A 651 -13.21 38.12 -7.68
C MET A 651 -14.06 37.07 -6.98
N PHE A 652 -14.95 37.50 -6.09
CA PHE A 652 -15.81 36.61 -5.32
C PHE A 652 -17.23 37.16 -5.17
N ILE A 653 -18.15 36.24 -4.93
CA ILE A 653 -19.57 36.54 -4.66
C ILE A 653 -19.94 36.06 -3.26
N GLN A 654 -21.09 36.51 -2.79
CA GLN A 654 -21.66 36.11 -1.51
C GLN A 654 -22.72 35.01 -1.74
N SER A 655 -22.33 33.74 -1.64
CA SER A 655 -23.21 32.61 -1.98
C SER A 655 -23.04 31.41 -1.04
N LYS A 656 -24.16 30.86 -0.58
CA LYS A 656 -24.19 29.60 0.17
C LYS A 656 -23.91 28.37 -0.72
N ASN A 657 -24.01 28.53 -2.04
CA ASN A 657 -23.85 27.44 -2.99
C ASN A 657 -22.37 27.32 -3.39
N THR A 658 -21.82 26.13 -3.25
CA THR A 658 -20.40 25.84 -3.50
C THR A 658 -20.23 24.47 -4.16
N ILE A 659 -18.98 24.09 -4.40
CA ILE A 659 -18.61 22.81 -4.98
C ILE A 659 -17.49 22.18 -4.16
N LEU A 660 -17.46 20.86 -4.17
CA LEU A 660 -16.37 20.06 -3.65
C LEU A 660 -15.72 19.33 -4.83
N PHE A 661 -14.40 19.45 -4.93
CA PHE A 661 -13.61 18.84 -5.98
C PHE A 661 -12.34 18.26 -5.39
N ASN A 662 -11.96 17.06 -5.86
CA ASN A 662 -10.76 16.35 -5.42
C ASN A 662 -10.15 15.55 -6.57
N TYR A 663 -8.85 15.23 -6.45
CA TYR A 663 -8.13 14.27 -7.28
C TYR A 663 -7.94 12.93 -6.56
N ASN A 664 -7.99 11.85 -7.32
CA ASN A 664 -7.73 10.47 -6.91
C ASN A 664 -6.92 9.75 -7.99
N ASP A 665 -6.09 8.80 -7.60
CA ASP A 665 -5.41 7.85 -8.49
C ASP A 665 -6.32 6.67 -8.89
N ASP A 666 -7.41 6.41 -8.14
CA ASP A 666 -8.42 5.41 -8.44
C ASP A 666 -9.85 5.99 -8.38
N MET A 667 -10.64 5.81 -9.44
CA MET A 667 -12.03 6.24 -9.54
C MET A 667 -12.99 5.49 -8.58
N VAL A 668 -12.56 4.42 -7.90
CA VAL A 668 -13.36 3.74 -6.86
C VAL A 668 -13.27 4.46 -5.52
N ILE A 669 -12.23 5.27 -5.28
CA ILE A 669 -12.08 6.08 -4.08
C ILE A 669 -13.14 7.19 -4.09
N ASP A 670 -13.91 7.30 -3.01
CA ASP A 670 -15.00 8.28 -2.96
C ASP A 670 -14.45 9.70 -2.91
N VAL A 671 -13.62 9.97 -1.90
CA VAL A 671 -13.13 11.31 -1.57
C VAL A 671 -11.61 11.32 -1.60
N GLY A 672 -11.08 12.25 -2.41
CA GLY A 672 -9.66 12.44 -2.63
C GLY A 672 -9.07 13.65 -1.93
N ASN A 673 -7.92 14.10 -2.45
CA ASN A 673 -7.25 15.30 -1.99
C ASN A 673 -7.34 16.43 -3.03
N GLY A 674 -7.17 17.68 -2.61
CA GLY A 674 -7.09 18.83 -3.53
C GLY A 674 -5.78 18.92 -4.35
N MET A 675 -5.03 17.82 -4.50
CA MET A 675 -3.68 17.79 -5.06
C MET A 675 -3.57 16.72 -6.17
N ALA A 676 -3.00 17.08 -7.31
CA ALA A 676 -2.70 16.18 -8.41
C ALA A 676 -1.22 15.79 -8.39
N MET A 677 -0.90 14.51 -8.61
CA MET A 677 0.49 14.03 -8.62
C MET A 677 1.05 14.03 -10.04
N ILE A 678 2.18 14.70 -10.24
CA ILE A 678 2.87 14.76 -11.53
C ILE A 678 3.41 13.37 -11.88
N GLY A 679 3.16 12.94 -13.11
CA GLY A 679 3.62 11.65 -13.62
C GLY A 679 2.64 10.50 -13.40
N ILE A 680 1.52 10.74 -12.71
CA ILE A 680 0.48 9.74 -12.42
C ILE A 680 -0.85 10.23 -13.00
N ASN A 681 -1.57 9.34 -13.70
CA ASN A 681 -2.91 9.66 -14.17
C ASN A 681 -3.83 9.87 -12.97
N MET A 682 -4.44 11.04 -12.87
CA MET A 682 -5.33 11.40 -11.76
C MET A 682 -6.78 11.53 -12.24
N SER A 683 -7.66 10.66 -11.76
CA SER A 683 -9.11 10.87 -11.83
C SER A 683 -9.51 12.06 -10.96
N SER A 684 -10.60 12.74 -11.32
CA SER A 684 -11.14 13.86 -10.54
C SER A 684 -12.58 13.59 -10.15
N THR A 685 -12.93 13.83 -8.88
CA THR A 685 -14.28 13.65 -8.31
C THR A 685 -14.89 14.99 -7.97
N PHE A 686 -16.20 15.11 -8.13
CA PHE A 686 -16.94 16.37 -8.05
C PHE A 686 -18.30 16.18 -7.37
N GLN A 687 -18.65 17.14 -6.52
CA GLN A 687 -19.96 17.24 -5.90
C GLN A 687 -20.40 18.70 -5.79
N THR A 688 -21.66 18.99 -6.08
CA THR A 688 -22.24 20.31 -5.84
C THR A 688 -22.94 20.39 -4.50
N TYR A 689 -22.96 21.58 -3.91
CA TYR A 689 -23.71 21.90 -2.70
C TYR A 689 -24.56 23.15 -2.95
N GLY A 690 -25.87 23.06 -2.72
CA GLY A 690 -26.81 24.15 -3.07
C GLY A 690 -27.20 24.23 -4.56
N PHE A 691 -26.69 23.33 -5.40
CA PHE A 691 -27.06 23.20 -6.81
C PHE A 691 -27.67 21.81 -7.10
N PRO A 692 -28.97 21.58 -6.83
CA PRO A 692 -29.59 20.26 -6.94
C PRO A 692 -29.78 19.77 -8.38
N GLN A 693 -29.96 20.66 -9.35
CA GLN A 693 -30.15 20.32 -10.77
C GLN A 693 -29.33 21.23 -11.68
N TRP A 694 -28.16 20.75 -12.09
CA TRP A 694 -27.28 21.45 -13.01
C TRP A 694 -27.07 20.66 -14.31
N LEU A 695 -26.60 21.34 -15.36
CA LEU A 695 -26.29 20.77 -16.67
C LEU A 695 -24.88 21.16 -17.12
N ASN A 696 -24.26 20.32 -17.96
CA ASN A 696 -22.99 20.60 -18.63
C ASN A 696 -21.87 21.10 -17.71
N SER A 697 -21.76 20.54 -16.50
CA SER A 697 -20.62 20.85 -15.62
C SER A 697 -19.32 20.45 -16.28
N SER A 698 -18.35 21.32 -16.13
CA SER A 698 -17.07 21.24 -16.80
C SER A 698 -16.01 21.91 -15.95
N TYR A 699 -14.75 21.49 -16.12
CA TYR A 699 -13.65 22.20 -15.51
C TYR A 699 -12.44 22.30 -16.42
N ASP A 700 -11.69 23.39 -16.25
CA ASP A 700 -10.37 23.61 -16.83
C ASP A 700 -9.38 23.99 -15.71
N VAL A 701 -8.09 23.78 -15.96
CA VAL A 701 -7.03 24.10 -15.00
C VAL A 701 -6.11 25.15 -15.59
N ARG A 702 -5.75 26.15 -14.79
CA ARG A 702 -4.88 27.27 -15.18
C ARG A 702 -3.77 27.48 -14.17
N SER A 703 -2.64 28.01 -14.62
CA SER A 703 -1.58 28.52 -13.75
C SER A 703 -2.00 29.85 -13.12
N SER A 704 -1.20 30.33 -12.16
CA SER A 704 -1.49 31.56 -11.42
C SER A 704 -1.59 32.82 -12.29
N ASP A 705 -0.86 32.87 -13.41
CA ASP A 705 -0.87 33.95 -14.41
C ASP A 705 -1.96 33.78 -15.48
N GLY A 706 -2.80 32.75 -15.36
CA GLY A 706 -3.94 32.50 -16.23
C GLY A 706 -3.66 31.67 -17.49
N LYS A 707 -2.44 31.15 -17.68
CA LYS A 707 -2.14 30.22 -18.79
C LYS A 707 -2.94 28.92 -18.60
N LEU A 708 -3.60 28.48 -19.68
CA LEU A 708 -4.33 27.21 -19.71
C LEU A 708 -3.33 26.04 -19.57
N LEU A 709 -3.57 25.18 -18.57
CA LEU A 709 -2.78 23.97 -18.31
C LEU A 709 -3.55 22.71 -18.71
N ARG A 710 -4.86 22.70 -18.49
CA ARG A 710 -5.74 21.61 -18.90
C ARG A 710 -6.95 22.17 -19.61
N GLU A 711 -7.26 21.62 -20.78
CA GLU A 711 -8.47 21.96 -21.51
C GLU A 711 -9.74 21.57 -20.74
N LYS A 712 -10.86 22.09 -21.22
CA LYS A 712 -12.18 21.92 -20.61
C LYS A 712 -12.68 20.48 -20.76
N PHE A 713 -12.89 19.79 -19.65
CA PHE A 713 -13.53 18.46 -19.62
C PHE A 713 -14.89 18.50 -18.94
N TYR A 714 -15.81 17.67 -19.41
CA TYR A 714 -17.18 17.62 -18.89
C TYR A 714 -17.36 16.51 -17.86
N ALA A 715 -18.19 16.79 -16.87
CA ALA A 715 -18.52 15.85 -15.80
C ALA A 715 -19.40 14.72 -16.34
N PHE A 716 -19.18 13.51 -15.83
CA PHE A 716 -20.06 12.36 -15.99
C PHE A 716 -20.49 11.83 -14.63
N LYS A 717 -21.69 11.23 -14.56
CA LYS A 717 -22.15 10.56 -13.35
C LYS A 717 -21.33 9.28 -13.16
N ARG A 718 -20.78 9.08 -11.96
CA ARG A 718 -19.97 7.89 -11.67
C ARG A 718 -20.80 6.60 -11.77
N PRO A 719 -20.21 5.48 -12.22
CA PRO A 719 -20.91 4.20 -12.29
C PRO A 719 -21.34 3.65 -10.93
N GLN A 720 -20.63 4.00 -9.87
CA GLN A 720 -20.90 3.54 -8.51
C GLN A 720 -21.99 4.43 -7.89
N GLU A 721 -23.23 3.91 -7.79
CA GLU A 721 -24.41 4.71 -7.42
C GLU A 721 -24.40 5.22 -5.98
N GLU A 722 -23.56 4.65 -5.12
CA GLU A 722 -23.49 5.00 -3.70
C GLU A 722 -22.45 6.06 -3.36
N CYS A 723 -21.67 6.64 -4.28
CA CYS A 723 -20.61 7.59 -3.90
C CYS A 723 -21.16 8.93 -3.35
N THR A 724 -20.52 9.44 -2.29
CA THR A 724 -20.69 10.80 -1.77
C THR A 724 -20.36 11.86 -2.84
N PHE A 725 -19.27 11.66 -3.59
CA PHE A 725 -18.96 12.49 -4.76
C PHE A 725 -19.54 11.81 -5.98
N SER A 726 -20.75 12.22 -6.40
CA SER A 726 -21.54 11.46 -7.38
C SER A 726 -21.06 11.63 -8.83
N TYR A 727 -20.18 12.60 -9.09
CA TYR A 727 -19.69 12.92 -10.44
C TYR A 727 -18.18 12.85 -10.50
N ALA A 728 -17.68 12.61 -11.71
CA ALA A 728 -16.25 12.59 -12.00
C ALA A 728 -15.98 13.24 -13.35
N PHE A 729 -14.70 13.46 -13.62
CA PHE A 729 -14.21 13.92 -14.92
C PHE A 729 -13.19 12.92 -15.47
N PRO A 730 -12.96 12.89 -16.80
CA PRO A 730 -11.93 12.08 -17.41
C PRO A 730 -10.55 12.32 -16.77
N ASP A 731 -9.71 11.30 -16.77
CA ASP A 731 -8.41 11.35 -16.09
C ASP A 731 -7.53 12.48 -16.63
N TRP A 732 -6.78 13.11 -15.72
CA TRP A 732 -5.69 14.01 -16.08
C TRP A 732 -4.43 13.20 -16.33
N ARG A 733 -3.92 13.19 -17.56
CA ARG A 733 -2.54 12.75 -17.81
C ARG A 733 -1.58 13.86 -17.37
N THR A 734 -1.11 13.80 -16.13
CA THR A 734 -0.34 14.90 -15.50
C THR A 734 1.14 14.95 -15.92
N THR A 735 1.58 14.07 -16.82
CA THR A 735 3.00 13.85 -17.18
C THR A 735 3.65 15.02 -17.92
N MET A 736 2.90 15.88 -18.63
CA MET A 736 3.48 17.02 -19.39
C MET A 736 2.85 18.39 -19.11
N ASP A 737 1.65 18.45 -18.50
CA ASP A 737 0.84 19.69 -18.45
C ASP A 737 0.72 20.35 -17.06
N CYS A 738 1.17 19.69 -15.98
CA CYS A 738 1.01 20.16 -14.59
C CYS A 738 2.35 20.70 -14.05
N PRO A 739 2.58 22.03 -13.97
CA PRO A 739 3.80 22.58 -13.39
C PRO A 739 3.79 22.39 -11.86
N PRO A 740 4.90 21.99 -11.22
CA PRO A 740 4.97 21.90 -9.76
C PRO A 740 4.51 23.20 -9.08
N GLY A 741 3.57 23.08 -8.14
CA GLY A 741 3.04 24.24 -7.42
C GLY A 741 1.54 24.48 -7.56
N PRO A 742 1.06 25.67 -7.17
CA PRO A 742 -0.37 25.98 -7.10
C PRO A 742 -0.98 26.14 -8.49
N VAL A 743 -2.21 25.64 -8.63
CA VAL A 743 -3.03 25.75 -9.84
C VAL A 743 -4.45 26.19 -9.48
N MET A 744 -5.12 26.83 -10.43
CA MET A 744 -6.50 27.29 -10.31
C MET A 744 -7.42 26.37 -11.09
N GLN A 745 -8.50 25.92 -10.47
CA GLN A 745 -9.48 25.03 -11.11
C GLN A 745 -10.76 25.80 -11.35
N TYR A 746 -11.08 26.05 -12.61
CA TYR A 746 -12.25 26.80 -13.03
C TYR A 746 -13.37 25.81 -13.34
N HIS A 747 -14.45 25.86 -12.56
CA HIS A 747 -15.60 24.98 -12.72
C HIS A 747 -16.76 25.76 -13.30
N THR A 748 -17.18 25.43 -14.52
CA THR A 748 -18.30 26.07 -15.21
C THR A 748 -19.44 25.08 -15.38
N PHE A 749 -20.66 25.44 -15.00
CA PHE A 749 -21.84 24.60 -15.14
C PHE A 749 -23.09 25.45 -15.35
N TYR A 750 -24.16 24.87 -15.86
CA TYR A 750 -25.42 25.57 -16.08
C TYR A 750 -26.41 25.25 -14.96
N TYR A 751 -27.03 26.27 -14.37
CA TYR A 751 -28.00 26.15 -13.29
C TYR A 751 -29.06 27.26 -13.38
N ASN A 752 -30.34 26.91 -13.19
CA ASN A 752 -31.47 27.84 -13.20
C ASN A 752 -31.56 28.79 -14.41
N GLY A 753 -31.12 28.36 -15.59
CA GLY A 753 -31.17 29.21 -16.79
C GLY A 753 -29.84 29.87 -17.15
N TYR A 754 -28.79 29.71 -16.33
CA TYR A 754 -27.58 30.54 -16.38
C TYR A 754 -26.30 29.73 -16.26
N ASN A 755 -25.22 30.22 -16.90
CA ASN A 755 -23.87 29.69 -16.65
C ASN A 755 -23.37 30.21 -15.30
N GLN A 756 -22.94 29.30 -14.45
CA GLN A 756 -22.34 29.50 -13.15
C GLN A 756 -20.86 29.16 -13.21
N GLN A 757 -20.05 29.84 -12.39
CA GLN A 757 -18.64 29.51 -12.21
C GLN A 757 -18.25 29.48 -10.73
N ARG A 758 -17.36 28.57 -10.37
CA ARG A 758 -16.64 28.52 -9.09
C ARG A 758 -15.18 28.23 -9.35
N VAL A 759 -14.30 28.81 -8.53
CA VAL A 759 -12.84 28.63 -8.68
C VAL A 759 -12.25 28.08 -7.39
N THR A 760 -11.82 26.82 -7.44
CA THR A 760 -11.24 26.11 -6.30
C THR A 760 -9.71 26.12 -6.38
N PRO A 761 -9.01 26.17 -5.23
CA PRO A 761 -7.57 26.02 -5.20
C PRO A 761 -7.17 24.58 -5.56
N GLY A 762 -5.98 24.43 -6.13
CA GLY A 762 -5.37 23.14 -6.45
C GLY A 762 -3.85 23.19 -6.38
N TYR A 763 -3.23 22.01 -6.45
CA TYR A 763 -1.78 21.91 -6.41
C TYR A 763 -1.26 20.72 -7.23
N CYS A 764 -0.21 20.92 -8.02
CA CYS A 764 0.56 19.85 -8.65
C CYS A 764 1.75 19.48 -7.76
N ILE A 765 1.77 18.25 -7.23
CA ILE A 765 2.87 17.75 -6.40
C ILE A 765 3.90 17.01 -7.24
N GLN A 766 5.17 17.19 -6.90
CA GLN A 766 6.26 16.46 -7.53
C GLN A 766 6.38 15.06 -6.91
N SER A 767 6.45 14.04 -7.76
CA SER A 767 6.71 12.66 -7.36
C SER A 767 8.19 12.43 -7.05
N ASP A 768 8.49 11.49 -6.15
CA ASP A 768 9.84 11.03 -5.84
C ASP A 768 10.41 10.06 -6.90
N LEU A 769 9.66 9.74 -7.96
CA LEU A 769 10.11 8.82 -9.01
C LEU A 769 11.38 9.34 -9.69
N ASN A 770 12.43 8.50 -9.64
CA ASN A 770 13.76 8.72 -10.21
C ASN A 770 13.72 9.38 -11.60
N ALA A 771 14.51 10.44 -11.77
CA ALA A 771 14.75 11.09 -13.06
C ALA A 771 15.36 10.15 -14.13
N GLU A 772 15.76 8.93 -13.76
CA GLU A 772 16.35 7.94 -14.67
C GLU A 772 15.32 7.06 -15.39
N HIS A 773 14.04 7.05 -14.97
CA HIS A 773 12.96 6.33 -15.67
C HIS A 773 11.66 7.15 -15.71
N PRO A 774 11.49 8.05 -16.71
CA PRO A 774 10.30 8.90 -16.85
C PRO A 774 9.01 8.14 -17.21
N ASN A 775 9.14 6.87 -17.62
CA ASN A 775 8.03 6.05 -18.07
C ASN A 775 7.81 4.92 -17.06
N GLY A 776 6.88 5.11 -16.12
CA GLY A 776 6.07 3.96 -15.72
C GLY A 776 5.46 3.41 -17.00
N VAL A 777 5.69 2.11 -17.29
CA VAL A 777 5.40 1.45 -18.56
C VAL A 777 4.12 2.00 -19.21
N THR A 778 4.27 2.91 -20.16
CA THR A 778 3.19 3.39 -21.01
C THR A 778 2.93 2.30 -22.03
N TRP A 779 1.77 1.66 -21.96
CA TRP A 779 1.24 0.96 -23.12
C TRP A 779 0.71 2.05 -24.06
N ASP A 780 1.58 2.52 -24.94
CA ASP A 780 1.24 3.46 -26.01
C ASP A 780 0.29 2.75 -26.99
N ASN A 781 -1.02 2.98 -26.83
CA ASN A 781 -2.04 2.61 -27.81
C ASN A 781 -2.25 3.74 -28.83
N GLU A 782 -1.18 4.16 -29.51
CA GLU A 782 -1.28 5.00 -30.71
C GLU A 782 -0.32 4.51 -31.80
N GLU A 783 -0.63 3.37 -32.41
CA GLU A 783 -0.35 3.17 -33.84
C GLU A 783 -1.65 2.73 -34.53
N ARG A 784 -2.08 3.57 -35.47
CA ARG A 784 -3.29 3.44 -36.26
C ARG A 784 -2.92 2.88 -37.64
N ASP A 785 -3.82 2.04 -38.15
CA ASP A 785 -4.09 1.74 -39.56
C ASP A 785 -3.19 0.74 -40.31
N THR A 786 -3.72 -0.47 -40.54
CA THR A 786 -3.81 -1.04 -41.90
C THR A 786 -4.92 -2.11 -42.01
N GLU A 787 -5.95 -1.73 -42.77
CA GLU A 787 -6.82 -2.50 -43.68
C GLU A 787 -7.52 -3.81 -43.27
N LYS A 788 -8.87 -3.70 -43.22
CA LYS A 788 -9.94 -4.59 -43.75
C LYS A 788 -9.99 -6.06 -43.26
N SER A 789 -11.15 -6.64 -42.94
CA SER A 789 -12.48 -6.48 -43.55
C SER A 789 -13.64 -6.68 -42.55
N GLN A 790 -14.75 -6.04 -42.89
CA GLN A 790 -16.09 -6.19 -42.34
C GLN A 790 -16.54 -7.65 -42.25
N ASP A 791 -17.18 -8.05 -41.14
CA ASP A 791 -18.60 -8.41 -41.17
C ASP A 791 -19.19 -8.73 -39.79
N ALA A 792 -20.46 -8.34 -39.64
CA ALA A 792 -21.42 -8.64 -38.59
C ALA A 792 -21.24 -8.00 -37.19
N ALA A 793 -21.95 -6.89 -37.02
CA ALA A 793 -22.48 -6.47 -35.73
C ALA A 793 -23.28 -7.61 -35.07
N ILE A 794 -22.94 -7.96 -33.83
CA ILE A 794 -23.86 -8.56 -32.88
C ILE A 794 -23.98 -7.58 -31.71
N GLN A 795 -25.17 -7.00 -31.59
CA GLN A 795 -25.58 -6.15 -30.48
C GLN A 795 -25.49 -6.93 -29.16
N CYS A 796 -24.90 -6.33 -28.14
CA CYS A 796 -25.02 -6.80 -26.76
C CYS A 796 -26.49 -6.69 -26.32
N THR A 797 -27.19 -7.82 -26.23
CA THR A 797 -28.48 -7.91 -25.56
C THR A 797 -28.28 -8.49 -24.17
N SER A 798 -28.76 -7.75 -23.16
CA SER A 798 -28.83 -8.08 -21.73
C SER A 798 -27.50 -8.21 -20.96
N ARG A 799 -27.38 -7.38 -19.91
CA ARG A 799 -26.58 -7.71 -18.71
C ARG A 799 -27.24 -8.92 -18.08
N ASN A 800 -26.63 -10.10 -18.19
CA ASN A 800 -27.02 -11.22 -17.35
C ASN A 800 -26.10 -11.27 -16.13
N VAL A 801 -26.71 -11.10 -14.95
CA VAL A 801 -26.09 -11.13 -13.62
C VAL A 801 -25.74 -12.58 -13.20
N ASP A 802 -25.98 -13.56 -14.07
CA ASP A 802 -25.53 -14.95 -13.88
C ASP A 802 -24.01 -15.17 -14.06
N ALA A 803 -23.20 -14.16 -14.37
CA ALA A 803 -21.74 -14.29 -14.49
C ALA A 803 -21.03 -14.58 -13.14
N ILE A 804 -21.71 -14.40 -12.00
CA ILE A 804 -21.22 -14.80 -10.68
C ILE A 804 -21.35 -16.33 -10.47
N ASN A 805 -22.21 -17.00 -11.23
CA ASN A 805 -22.43 -18.45 -11.18
C ASN A 805 -21.81 -19.18 -12.39
N ASP A 806 -20.83 -18.58 -13.05
CA ASP A 806 -20.15 -19.17 -14.20
C ASP A 806 -19.23 -20.34 -13.76
N PRO A 807 -19.47 -21.59 -14.20
CA PRO A 807 -18.64 -22.74 -13.85
C PRO A 807 -17.19 -22.64 -14.38
N ARG A 808 -16.86 -21.60 -15.17
CA ARG A 808 -15.51 -21.34 -15.66
C ARG A 808 -14.61 -20.60 -14.66
N LEU A 809 -15.14 -20.18 -13.50
CA LEU A 809 -14.36 -19.62 -12.38
C LEU A 809 -13.58 -20.69 -11.59
N ASP A 810 -13.71 -21.97 -11.95
CA ASP A 810 -12.99 -23.09 -11.33
C ASP A 810 -11.48 -23.12 -11.58
N GLU A 811 -10.92 -22.24 -12.44
CA GLU A 811 -9.47 -22.19 -12.69
C GLU A 811 -8.90 -20.77 -12.66
N ALA A 812 -7.91 -20.56 -11.80
CA ALA A 812 -7.15 -19.30 -11.70
C ALA A 812 -6.42 -19.00 -13.02
N ARG A 813 -6.75 -17.85 -13.64
CA ARG A 813 -6.15 -17.37 -14.89
C ARG A 813 -5.22 -16.16 -14.72
N GLN A 814 -4.97 -15.71 -13.49
CA GLN A 814 -4.12 -14.55 -13.19
C GLN A 814 -3.01 -14.93 -12.21
N TYR A 815 -1.78 -14.52 -12.50
CA TYR A 815 -0.63 -14.68 -11.61
C TYR A 815 -0.16 -13.31 -11.11
N ILE A 816 -0.14 -13.13 -9.79
CA ILE A 816 0.29 -11.90 -9.14
C ILE A 816 1.59 -12.14 -8.37
N PHE A 817 2.64 -11.41 -8.70
CA PHE A 817 3.93 -11.43 -8.01
C PHE A 817 4.05 -10.18 -7.14
N ILE A 818 4.17 -10.35 -5.82
CA ILE A 818 4.34 -9.23 -4.88
C ILE A 818 5.76 -9.27 -4.32
N LEU A 819 6.53 -8.19 -4.52
CA LEU A 819 7.96 -8.10 -4.23
C LEU A 819 8.26 -6.92 -3.30
N GLU A 820 9.04 -7.12 -2.25
CA GLU A 820 9.40 -6.07 -1.30
C GLU A 820 10.76 -5.42 -1.63
N GLN A 821 10.79 -4.22 -2.19
CA GLN A 821 12.00 -3.50 -2.58
C GLN A 821 12.90 -3.22 -1.38
N HIS A 822 13.82 -4.14 -1.12
CA HIS A 822 14.80 -4.08 -0.05
C HIS A 822 16.11 -4.68 -0.56
N SER A 823 17.25 -4.07 -0.22
CA SER A 823 18.56 -4.47 -0.72
C SER A 823 18.94 -5.92 -0.36
N ALA A 824 18.41 -6.45 0.75
CA ALA A 824 18.60 -7.85 1.12
C ALA A 824 17.88 -8.85 0.19
N ASN A 825 16.95 -8.40 -0.66
CA ASN A 825 16.17 -9.23 -1.58
C ASN A 825 16.75 -9.25 -3.01
N GLU A 826 17.89 -8.59 -3.26
CA GLU A 826 18.52 -8.50 -4.59
C GLU A 826 18.73 -9.90 -5.23
N GLN A 827 19.27 -10.85 -4.46
CA GLN A 827 19.47 -12.23 -4.91
C GLN A 827 18.15 -12.97 -5.22
N ILE A 828 17.05 -12.60 -4.55
CA ILE A 828 15.71 -13.17 -4.78
C ILE A 828 15.14 -12.62 -6.10
N TYR A 829 15.43 -11.36 -6.43
CA TYR A 829 15.02 -10.75 -7.70
C TYR A 829 15.77 -11.31 -8.89
N GLU A 830 17.08 -11.49 -8.77
CA GLU A 830 17.89 -12.15 -9.79
C GLU A 830 17.41 -13.58 -10.01
N THR A 831 17.11 -14.32 -8.94
CA THR A 831 16.60 -15.69 -9.03
C THR A 831 15.21 -15.74 -9.67
N LEU A 832 14.29 -14.86 -9.27
CA LEU A 832 12.96 -14.78 -9.87
C LEU A 832 13.04 -14.41 -11.35
N ALA A 833 13.87 -13.43 -11.73
CA ALA A 833 14.06 -13.04 -13.12
C ALA A 833 14.63 -14.18 -13.99
N MET A 834 15.54 -15.00 -13.45
CA MET A 834 16.06 -16.18 -14.15
C MET A 834 15.04 -17.31 -14.28
N GLU A 835 14.19 -17.50 -13.27
CA GLU A 835 13.29 -18.65 -13.16
C GLU A 835 11.86 -18.38 -13.66
N ILE A 836 11.47 -17.11 -13.88
CA ILE A 836 10.10 -16.73 -14.26
C ILE A 836 9.66 -17.45 -15.55
N SER A 837 10.56 -17.61 -16.52
CA SER A 837 10.31 -18.34 -17.76
C SER A 837 10.06 -19.84 -17.54
N GLN A 838 10.66 -20.45 -16.52
CA GLN A 838 10.38 -21.85 -16.15
C GLN A 838 9.07 -21.98 -15.39
N ILE A 839 8.73 -21.01 -14.53
CA ILE A 839 7.43 -20.93 -13.84
C ILE A 839 6.29 -20.78 -14.87
N LEU A 840 6.51 -19.99 -15.91
CA LEU A 840 5.59 -19.83 -17.05
C LEU A 840 5.46 -21.12 -17.90
N PHE A 841 6.56 -21.86 -18.06
CA PHE A 841 6.55 -23.14 -18.78
C PHE A 841 5.83 -24.26 -18.01
N LEU A 842 6.00 -24.33 -16.69
CA LEU A 842 5.39 -25.34 -15.82
C LEU A 842 3.88 -25.14 -15.59
N THR A 843 3.37 -23.94 -15.85
CA THR A 843 1.94 -23.59 -15.70
C THR A 843 1.13 -23.74 -16.99
N ASN A 844 1.77 -24.28 -18.03
CA ASN A 844 1.22 -24.48 -19.35
C ASN A 844 1.04 -25.97 -19.66
N VAL A 845 -0.11 -26.53 -19.27
CA VAL A 845 -0.59 -27.81 -19.81
C VAL A 845 -1.93 -27.56 -20.48
N SER A 846 -1.89 -27.11 -21.75
CA SER A 846 -2.53 -27.77 -22.90
C SER A 846 -2.84 -26.79 -24.06
N THR A 847 -2.25 -27.12 -25.20
CA THR A 847 -2.54 -26.69 -26.59
C THR A 847 -2.20 -25.25 -27.04
N HIS A 848 -1.51 -25.20 -28.18
CA HIS A 848 -0.81 -24.05 -28.78
C HIS A 848 -1.70 -22.96 -29.41
N THR A 849 -3.00 -22.85 -29.09
CA THR A 849 -3.92 -21.97 -29.84
C THR A 849 -4.78 -21.01 -29.04
N SER A 850 -4.57 -20.83 -27.73
CA SER A 850 -5.15 -19.69 -27.01
C SER A 850 -4.29 -19.21 -25.86
N PHE A 851 -3.72 -18.02 -25.98
CA PHE A 851 -3.16 -17.29 -24.83
C PHE A 851 -4.29 -16.51 -24.15
N ARG A 852 -4.65 -16.88 -22.90
CA ARG A 852 -5.49 -16.08 -21.99
C ARG A 852 -5.06 -16.33 -20.54
N LYS A 853 -3.94 -15.74 -20.12
CA LYS A 853 -3.60 -15.57 -18.69
C LYS A 853 -2.95 -14.19 -18.50
N GLU A 854 -3.37 -13.45 -17.48
CA GLU A 854 -2.89 -12.10 -17.16
C GLU A 854 -1.86 -12.16 -16.02
N PHE A 855 -0.84 -11.30 -16.08
CA PHE A 855 0.23 -11.25 -15.09
C PHE A 855 0.28 -9.86 -14.45
N THR A 856 0.46 -9.80 -13.14
CA THR A 856 0.57 -8.55 -12.39
C THR A 856 1.79 -8.62 -11.48
N LEU A 857 2.68 -7.64 -11.57
CA LEU A 857 3.84 -7.51 -10.69
C LEU A 857 3.63 -6.28 -9.81
N ILE A 858 3.67 -6.46 -8.50
CA ILE A 858 3.48 -5.41 -7.50
C ILE A 858 4.77 -5.34 -6.69
N ALA A 859 5.46 -4.21 -6.71
CA ALA A 859 6.68 -4.01 -5.93
C ALA A 859 6.43 -2.95 -4.85
N HIS A 860 6.66 -3.26 -3.57
CA HIS A 860 6.39 -2.35 -2.46
C HIS A 860 7.63 -2.10 -1.60
N ASP A 861 7.79 -0.91 -1.03
CA ASP A 861 8.86 -0.60 -0.07
C ASP A 861 8.31 -0.75 1.36
N SER A 862 9.12 -1.34 2.25
CA SER A 862 8.97 -1.42 3.72
C SER A 862 8.52 -0.12 4.41
N LYS A 863 8.62 1.03 3.75
CA LYS A 863 8.04 2.32 4.18
C LYS A 863 6.59 2.52 3.76
N GLY A 864 5.71 1.53 3.95
CA GLY A 864 4.26 1.75 4.05
C GLY A 864 3.58 2.46 2.86
N TYR A 865 4.09 2.31 1.65
CA TYR A 865 3.40 2.70 0.42
C TYR A 865 2.96 1.41 -0.31
N LEU A 866 1.65 1.28 -0.57
CA LEU A 866 1.14 0.33 -1.55
C LEU A 866 1.31 0.98 -2.93
N PHE A 867 2.09 0.35 -3.80
CA PHE A 867 2.18 0.66 -5.23
C PHE A 867 1.17 -0.17 -6.02
#